data_AF-A0AA40VXR5-F1
#
_entry.id   AF-A0AA40VXR5-F1
#
_cell.length_a   1.000
_cell.length_b   1.000
_cell.length_c   1.000
_cell.angle_alpha   90.00
_cell.angle_beta   90.00
_cell.angle_gamma   90.00
#
_symmetry.space_group_name_H-M   'P 1'
#
loop_
_entity.id
_entity.type
_entity.pdbx_description
1 polymer ?
#
loop_
_entity_poly.entity_id
_entity_poly.type
_entity_poly.pdbx_seq_one_letter_code
_entity_poly.pdbx_strand_id
1 'polypeptide(L)'
;MAATALRFPSTGPWRRWLPALAWTLALGGMAAVLLWHIESVQTARGIQGGFGFLFQPAGFRISESLLDITPEDPYWMSIAAGLVNTLTVAAVAIPLATALGLGLGLLRMSRNPLAARCAAAIIAPLRNTPVLLQLFVWYGLLLRLPDLRQAWSPLPHMLLSNRGLALPAVHGWLPYAAVTVTALALGGLVRRRWGNPALYAALAGALLAWVLLPPMRIDMPVRRGLGLQGGWQPSMEFAALTIGLVVFHAAYIADIARAAVRAVPVGLVEAGQALGLKPRSVLRLVIAPYAARVALPPYANQCLALVKNSTLAIAIGYQELMAVINTAITQTGLALEGIALAVTVYLGLALALGGGLSAWNARNTRHGPGDTHGARLGERPSWNAAGERRSWRGGLLSTALAAVLGLILWRLLEWALLGAVWRGDPAACANAAGACWAAVSENLPVLFFGTMAQADRAPALAACAALLAGVALALTAPRVRPATRAALLAVLLGAAISALSGWPWGGAAIGPQRWGGLLVTLVLAISALLAAVPLAFALALLRRSHNRAASLAAAGLIEAVRGVPLVTQLLFASFVLPMLLGGGVSKFAMALAALTLHTACLLAEVLRGALQAIPPGQMMAARALGMPAAMAYGSVIWPQARRIAAPAALGIFVGAVKDTSLVSIIGVFDVLGAAKAVVAGTDWRPYHVEVYLAVAALYFAASLALSRVARAMEGKPGRS
;
A
#
# COMPACT_ATOMS: atom_id res chain seq x y z
N MET A 1 -33.10 19.99 -36.63
CA MET A 1 -32.01 21.00 -36.60
C MET A 1 -30.86 20.44 -35.79
N ALA A 2 -29.68 20.41 -36.41
CA ALA A 2 -28.56 19.56 -36.03
C ALA A 2 -27.95 19.90 -34.67
N ALA A 3 -27.82 18.87 -33.82
CA ALA A 3 -26.98 18.90 -32.63
C ALA A 3 -25.51 19.03 -33.06
N THR A 4 -24.98 20.24 -32.96
CA THR A 4 -23.54 20.49 -32.95
C THR A 4 -22.97 19.83 -31.70
N ALA A 5 -22.54 18.58 -31.87
CA ALA A 5 -21.49 18.01 -31.04
C ALA A 5 -20.39 19.07 -30.94
N LEU A 6 -20.05 19.49 -29.72
CA LEU A 6 -18.85 20.26 -29.44
C LEU A 6 -17.66 19.44 -29.94
N ARG A 7 -17.33 19.63 -31.23
CA ARG A 7 -16.09 19.19 -31.82
C ARG A 7 -15.01 19.94 -31.05
N PHE A 8 -14.32 19.25 -30.16
CA PHE A 8 -12.99 19.69 -29.79
C PHE A 8 -12.23 19.94 -31.09
N PRO A 9 -11.64 21.13 -31.30
CA PRO A 9 -10.90 21.39 -32.52
C PRO A 9 -9.86 20.29 -32.64
N SER A 10 -9.83 19.62 -33.81
CA SER A 10 -8.75 18.71 -34.16
C SER A 10 -7.47 19.53 -34.21
N THR A 11 -6.81 19.65 -33.07
CA THR A 11 -5.51 20.31 -32.99
C THR A 11 -4.57 19.52 -33.88
N GLY A 12 -3.99 20.18 -34.90
CA GLY A 12 -2.97 19.59 -35.77
C GLY A 12 -1.86 18.93 -34.95
N PRO A 13 -1.09 18.00 -35.56
CA PRO A 13 -0.16 17.11 -34.85
C PRO A 13 0.76 17.86 -33.87
N TRP A 14 1.18 19.08 -34.19
CA TRP A 14 2.01 19.94 -33.36
C TRP A 14 1.32 20.53 -32.11
N ARG A 15 0.04 20.91 -32.17
CA ARG A 15 -0.70 21.49 -31.02
C ARG A 15 -1.03 20.47 -29.93
N ARG A 16 -0.90 19.16 -30.22
CA ARG A 16 -1.02 18.09 -29.22
C ARG A 16 0.19 17.99 -28.28
N TRP A 17 1.36 18.42 -28.75
CA TRP A 17 2.61 18.36 -27.99
C TRP A 17 2.90 19.64 -27.21
N LEU A 18 2.35 20.78 -27.63
CA LEU A 18 2.56 22.07 -26.93
C LEU A 18 2.21 22.05 -25.43
N PRO A 19 1.13 21.41 -24.96
CA PRO A 19 0.89 21.28 -23.53
C PRO A 19 1.97 20.44 -22.85
N ALA A 20 2.36 19.30 -23.43
CA ALA A 20 3.38 18.42 -22.90
C ALA A 20 4.78 19.06 -22.87
N LEU A 21 5.10 19.92 -23.86
CA LEU A 21 6.33 20.70 -23.92
C LEU A 21 6.31 21.84 -22.89
N ALA A 22 5.20 22.58 -22.78
CA ALA A 22 5.02 23.60 -21.76
C ALA A 22 5.08 23.00 -20.34
N TRP A 23 4.63 21.75 -20.19
CA TRP A 23 4.75 20.96 -18.98
C TRP A 23 6.19 20.60 -18.63
N THR A 24 6.95 20.04 -19.58
CA THR A 24 8.36 19.71 -19.36
C THR A 24 9.17 20.96 -19.05
N LEU A 25 8.83 22.09 -19.66
CA LEU A 25 9.48 23.38 -19.40
C LEU A 25 9.06 23.99 -18.05
N ALA A 26 7.80 23.87 -17.63
CA ALA A 26 7.33 24.38 -16.33
C ALA A 26 7.84 23.53 -15.16
N LEU A 27 7.80 22.19 -15.28
CA LEU A 27 8.38 21.28 -14.30
C LEU A 27 9.90 21.37 -14.29
N GLY A 28 10.53 21.47 -15.47
CA GLY A 28 11.97 21.70 -15.60
C GLY A 28 12.41 23.03 -15.02
N GLY A 29 11.64 24.10 -15.23
CA GLY A 29 11.89 25.44 -14.66
C GLY A 29 11.69 25.48 -13.15
N MET A 30 10.64 24.85 -12.63
CA MET A 30 10.42 24.73 -11.18
C MET A 30 11.51 23.87 -10.53
N ALA A 31 11.92 22.78 -11.18
CA ALA A 31 13.06 21.97 -10.74
C ALA A 31 14.36 22.79 -10.78
N ALA A 32 14.60 23.60 -11.82
CA ALA A 32 15.78 24.45 -11.93
C ALA A 32 15.83 25.53 -10.84
N VAL A 33 14.72 26.19 -10.53
CA VAL A 33 14.64 27.17 -9.42
C VAL A 33 14.86 26.48 -8.07
N LEU A 34 14.28 25.30 -7.87
CA LEU A 34 14.50 24.52 -6.66
C LEU A 34 15.98 24.13 -6.55
N LEU A 35 16.57 23.59 -7.61
CA LEU A 35 17.98 23.18 -7.68
C LEU A 35 18.91 24.37 -7.44
N TRP A 36 18.65 25.52 -8.07
CA TRP A 36 19.41 26.75 -7.83
C TRP A 36 19.33 27.20 -6.36
N HIS A 37 18.13 27.19 -5.77
CA HIS A 37 17.96 27.48 -4.35
C HIS A 37 18.70 26.46 -3.49
N ILE A 38 18.65 25.17 -3.83
CA ILE A 38 19.33 24.15 -3.05
C ILE A 38 20.85 24.29 -3.15
N GLU A 39 21.40 24.54 -4.34
CA GLU A 39 22.84 24.79 -4.54
C GLU A 39 23.29 26.00 -3.70
N SER A 40 22.47 27.07 -3.65
CA SER A 40 22.75 28.24 -2.81
C SER A 40 22.76 27.91 -1.30
N VAL A 41 21.90 26.99 -0.87
CA VAL A 41 21.81 26.54 0.53
C VAL A 41 22.95 25.58 0.89
N GLN A 42 23.32 24.66 -0.01
CA GLN A 42 24.42 23.72 0.20
C GLN A 42 25.76 24.46 0.28
N THR A 43 26.01 25.39 -0.64
CA THR A 43 27.22 26.22 -0.64
C THR A 43 27.34 27.07 0.63
N ALA A 44 26.22 27.66 1.10
CA ALA A 44 26.18 28.38 2.37
C ALA A 44 26.49 27.52 3.60
N ARG A 45 26.33 26.18 3.52
CA ARG A 45 26.62 25.23 4.60
C ARG A 45 27.95 24.48 4.42
N GLY A 46 28.76 24.85 3.42
CA GLY A 46 30.03 24.18 3.12
C GLY A 46 29.87 22.77 2.57
N ILE A 47 28.69 22.40 2.09
CA ILE A 47 28.42 21.10 1.45
C ILE A 47 28.70 21.26 -0.05
N GLN A 48 29.73 20.59 -0.55
CA GLN A 48 29.94 20.46 -2.00
C GLN A 48 28.93 19.45 -2.55
N GLY A 49 27.81 19.97 -3.05
CA GLY A 49 26.76 19.18 -3.67
C GLY A 49 27.18 18.56 -5.00
N GLY A 50 26.31 17.70 -5.54
CA GLY A 50 26.47 17.11 -6.87
C GLY A 50 26.63 15.59 -6.87
N PHE A 51 26.51 14.99 -8.06
CA PHE A 51 26.47 13.53 -8.25
C PHE A 51 27.85 12.86 -8.32
N GLY A 52 28.94 13.59 -8.01
CA GLY A 52 30.30 13.04 -8.01
C GLY A 52 30.50 11.89 -7.00
N PHE A 53 29.74 11.89 -5.90
CA PHE A 53 29.78 10.82 -4.90
C PHE A 53 29.41 9.44 -5.48
N LEU A 54 28.63 9.39 -6.57
CA LEU A 54 28.23 8.13 -7.22
C LEU A 54 29.43 7.28 -7.65
N PHE A 55 30.55 7.93 -7.95
CA PHE A 55 31.78 7.28 -8.41
C PHE A 55 32.81 7.06 -7.30
N GLN A 56 32.48 7.45 -6.06
CA GLN A 56 33.33 7.19 -4.91
C GLN A 56 33.06 5.77 -4.36
N PRO A 57 34.05 5.11 -3.74
CA PRO A 57 33.86 3.83 -3.08
C PRO A 57 32.74 3.90 -2.02
N ALA A 58 31.82 2.93 -2.05
CA ALA A 58 30.65 2.93 -1.18
C ALA A 58 31.02 2.72 0.30
N GLY A 59 32.01 1.88 0.59
CA GLY A 59 32.48 1.62 1.95
C GLY A 59 31.54 0.77 2.81
N PHE A 60 30.49 0.17 2.23
CA PHE A 60 29.61 -0.79 2.91
C PHE A 60 29.28 -1.97 2.02
N ARG A 61 28.95 -3.10 2.64
CA ARG A 61 28.53 -4.32 1.94
C ARG A 61 27.01 -4.42 1.87
N ILE A 62 26.51 -4.95 0.75
CA ILE A 62 25.11 -5.39 0.63
C ILE A 62 25.04 -6.87 1.00
N SER A 63 24.26 -7.18 2.03
CA SER A 63 24.14 -8.51 2.67
C SER A 63 23.49 -9.54 1.75
N GLU A 64 22.58 -9.10 0.88
CA GLU A 64 21.90 -9.94 -0.10
C GLU A 64 21.72 -9.13 -1.39
N SER A 65 22.27 -9.60 -2.50
CA SER A 65 22.10 -8.99 -3.82
C SER A 65 22.36 -10.03 -4.91
N LEU A 66 21.65 -9.91 -6.04
CA LEU A 66 21.97 -10.69 -7.25
C LEU A 66 23.22 -10.18 -7.97
N LEU A 67 23.64 -8.95 -7.67
CA LEU A 67 24.92 -8.38 -8.09
C LEU A 67 25.92 -8.56 -6.95
N ASP A 68 27.09 -9.14 -7.25
CA ASP A 68 28.19 -9.25 -6.29
C ASP A 68 28.85 -7.87 -6.13
N ILE A 69 28.53 -7.18 -5.03
CA ILE A 69 29.05 -5.84 -4.71
C ILE A 69 30.00 -5.93 -3.52
N THR A 70 31.20 -5.41 -3.70
CA THR A 70 32.22 -5.24 -2.68
C THR A 70 32.19 -3.81 -2.10
N PRO A 71 32.71 -3.58 -0.87
CA PRO A 71 32.79 -2.23 -0.31
C PRO A 71 33.66 -1.24 -1.10
N GLU A 72 34.55 -1.75 -1.95
CA GLU A 72 35.43 -0.95 -2.83
C GLU A 72 34.68 -0.43 -4.07
N ASP A 73 33.56 -1.06 -4.41
CA ASP A 73 32.77 -0.68 -5.57
C ASP A 73 32.09 0.68 -5.39
N PRO A 74 31.86 1.41 -6.49
CA PRO A 74 31.28 2.74 -6.45
C PRO A 74 29.81 2.74 -5.97
N TYR A 75 29.39 3.86 -5.38
CA TYR A 75 28.01 4.05 -4.88
C TYR A 75 26.92 3.74 -5.92
N TRP A 76 27.11 4.09 -7.21
CA TRP A 76 26.10 3.78 -8.24
C TRP A 76 25.82 2.28 -8.38
N MET A 77 26.83 1.44 -8.16
CA MET A 77 26.72 -0.02 -8.27
C MET A 77 25.96 -0.59 -7.07
N SER A 78 26.23 -0.05 -5.87
CA SER A 78 25.45 -0.36 -4.67
C SER A 78 23.98 0.04 -4.82
N ILE A 79 23.71 1.24 -5.37
CA ILE A 79 22.34 1.71 -5.63
C ILE A 79 21.64 0.85 -6.69
N ALA A 80 22.35 0.43 -7.74
CA ALA A 80 21.83 -0.49 -8.75
C ALA A 80 21.50 -1.86 -8.15
N ALA A 81 22.34 -2.39 -7.25
CA ALA A 81 22.05 -3.61 -6.50
C ALA A 81 20.80 -3.46 -5.63
N GLY A 82 20.64 -2.33 -4.94
CA GLY A 82 19.41 -1.99 -4.21
C GLY A 82 18.16 -1.99 -5.12
N LEU A 83 18.26 -1.40 -6.33
CA LEU A 83 17.18 -1.44 -7.33
C LEU A 83 16.87 -2.87 -7.78
N VAL A 84 17.89 -3.70 -8.03
CA VAL A 84 17.72 -5.12 -8.40
C VAL A 84 17.01 -5.88 -7.27
N ASN A 85 17.33 -5.62 -6.01
CA ASN A 85 16.63 -6.20 -4.87
C ASN A 85 15.16 -5.78 -4.82
N THR A 86 14.87 -4.48 -4.98
CA THR A 86 13.49 -3.96 -5.06
C THR A 86 12.69 -4.67 -6.17
N LEU A 87 13.30 -4.83 -7.36
CA LEU A 87 12.67 -5.50 -8.50
C LEU A 87 12.50 -7.01 -8.28
N THR A 88 13.47 -7.66 -7.62
CA THR A 88 13.41 -9.09 -7.30
C THR A 88 12.25 -9.39 -6.35
N VAL A 89 12.13 -8.61 -5.27
CA VAL A 89 11.00 -8.71 -4.34
C VAL A 89 9.68 -8.49 -5.08
N ALA A 90 9.58 -7.47 -5.94
CA ALA A 90 8.37 -7.21 -6.71
C ALA A 90 8.03 -8.35 -7.69
N ALA A 91 9.03 -8.90 -8.38
CA ALA A 91 8.87 -9.99 -9.35
C ALA A 91 8.38 -11.29 -8.69
N VAL A 92 8.77 -11.55 -7.44
CA VAL A 92 8.31 -12.71 -6.66
C VAL A 92 6.96 -12.43 -6.00
N ALA A 93 6.79 -11.27 -5.36
CA ALA A 93 5.62 -10.97 -4.55
C ALA A 93 4.36 -10.68 -5.39
N ILE A 94 4.47 -10.05 -6.57
CA ILE A 94 3.29 -9.76 -7.41
C ILE A 94 2.57 -11.05 -7.85
N PRO A 95 3.22 -12.06 -8.46
CA PRO A 95 2.56 -13.31 -8.85
C PRO A 95 1.95 -14.06 -7.66
N LEU A 96 2.67 -14.13 -6.54
CA LEU A 96 2.20 -14.81 -5.33
C LEU A 96 1.01 -14.10 -4.70
N ALA A 97 1.04 -12.76 -4.59
CA ALA A 97 -0.07 -11.95 -4.11
C ALA A 97 -1.31 -12.11 -5.00
N THR A 98 -1.10 -12.19 -6.32
CA THR A 98 -2.19 -12.39 -7.29
C THR A 98 -2.79 -13.78 -7.17
N ALA A 99 -1.98 -14.83 -7.09
CA ALA A 99 -2.46 -16.20 -6.92
C ALA A 99 -3.26 -16.35 -5.62
N LEU A 100 -2.69 -15.89 -4.50
CA LEU A 100 -3.34 -15.93 -3.18
C LEU A 100 -4.61 -15.05 -3.16
N GLY A 101 -4.55 -13.85 -3.73
CA GLY A 101 -5.66 -12.91 -3.77
C GLY A 101 -6.83 -13.41 -4.62
N LEU A 102 -6.57 -13.99 -5.79
CA LEU A 102 -7.60 -14.65 -6.60
C LEU A 102 -8.20 -15.84 -5.86
N GLY A 103 -7.38 -16.66 -5.19
CA GLY A 103 -7.84 -17.77 -4.36
C GLY A 103 -8.78 -17.31 -3.23
N LEU A 104 -8.34 -16.36 -2.40
CA LEU A 104 -9.14 -15.79 -1.32
C LEU A 104 -10.41 -15.09 -1.82
N GLY A 105 -10.34 -14.41 -2.98
CA GLY A 105 -11.47 -13.79 -3.64
C GLY A 105 -12.55 -14.81 -4.05
N LEU A 106 -12.12 -15.92 -4.65
CA LEU A 106 -13.02 -17.03 -5.02
C LEU A 106 -13.64 -17.70 -3.79
N LEU A 107 -12.87 -17.93 -2.72
CA LEU A 107 -13.38 -18.51 -1.46
C LEU A 107 -14.43 -17.62 -0.81
N ARG A 108 -14.20 -16.30 -0.80
CA ARG A 108 -15.15 -15.32 -0.29
C ARG A 108 -16.45 -15.24 -1.09
N MET A 109 -16.43 -15.68 -2.35
CA MET A 109 -17.59 -15.79 -3.22
C MET A 109 -18.23 -17.18 -3.23
N SER A 110 -17.62 -18.15 -2.56
CA SER A 110 -18.11 -19.53 -2.54
C SER A 110 -19.48 -19.64 -1.86
N ARG A 111 -20.26 -20.65 -2.27
CA ARG A 111 -21.57 -20.96 -1.66
C ARG A 111 -21.44 -21.51 -0.23
N ASN A 112 -20.25 -21.95 0.17
CA ASN A 112 -20.02 -22.49 1.51
C ASN A 112 -19.85 -21.33 2.50
N PRO A 113 -20.79 -21.15 3.46
CA PRO A 113 -20.74 -20.03 4.39
C PRO A 113 -19.52 -20.09 5.30
N LEU A 114 -19.01 -21.29 5.63
CA LEU A 114 -17.81 -21.46 6.44
C LEU A 114 -16.60 -20.91 5.68
N ALA A 115 -16.37 -21.38 4.45
CA ALA A 115 -15.27 -20.92 3.61
C ALA A 115 -15.32 -19.41 3.34
N ALA A 116 -16.51 -18.86 3.07
CA ALA A 116 -16.68 -17.43 2.83
C ALA A 116 -16.41 -16.59 4.10
N ARG A 117 -16.84 -17.07 5.28
CA ARG A 117 -16.59 -16.41 6.57
C ARG A 117 -15.12 -16.51 6.98
N CYS A 118 -14.47 -17.67 6.80
CA CYS A 118 -13.04 -17.83 7.07
C CYS A 118 -12.20 -16.91 6.17
N ALA A 119 -12.48 -16.88 4.86
CA ALA A 119 -11.80 -15.95 3.95
C ALA A 119 -12.01 -14.48 4.36
N ALA A 120 -13.22 -14.11 4.79
CA ALA A 120 -13.49 -12.77 5.31
C ALA A 120 -12.73 -12.47 6.62
N ALA A 121 -12.63 -13.44 7.52
CA ALA A 121 -11.89 -13.34 8.78
C ALA A 121 -10.38 -13.21 8.58
N ILE A 122 -9.83 -13.76 7.49
CA ILE A 122 -8.42 -13.61 7.10
C ILE A 122 -8.19 -12.26 6.40
N ILE A 123 -9.03 -11.90 5.42
CA ILE A 123 -8.87 -10.67 4.63
C ILE A 123 -9.02 -9.42 5.52
N ALA A 124 -9.95 -9.45 6.49
CA ALA A 124 -10.27 -8.25 7.26
C ALA A 124 -9.09 -7.72 8.10
N PRO A 125 -8.38 -8.51 8.92
CA PRO A 125 -7.19 -8.05 9.63
C PRO A 125 -6.11 -7.57 8.67
N LEU A 126 -5.72 -8.39 7.68
CA LEU A 126 -4.63 -8.08 6.74
C LEU A 126 -4.82 -6.73 6.03
N ARG A 127 -6.05 -6.37 5.66
CA ARG A 127 -6.37 -5.10 5.01
C ARG A 127 -6.41 -3.89 5.99
N ASN A 128 -6.73 -4.15 7.25
CA ASN A 128 -7.01 -3.13 8.26
C ASN A 128 -5.89 -2.97 9.30
N THR A 129 -4.75 -3.61 9.09
CA THR A 129 -3.51 -3.39 9.85
C THR A 129 -2.44 -2.73 8.98
N PRO A 130 -1.59 -1.83 9.52
CA PRO A 130 -0.49 -1.26 8.76
C PRO A 130 0.42 -2.33 8.20
N VAL A 131 0.86 -2.16 6.95
CA VAL A 131 1.76 -3.13 6.29
C VAL A 131 3.13 -3.16 7.00
N LEU A 132 3.65 -2.01 7.43
CA LEU A 132 4.90 -1.92 8.19
C LEU A 132 4.86 -2.78 9.47
N LEU A 133 3.74 -2.72 10.18
CA LEU A 133 3.53 -3.54 11.38
C LEU A 133 3.43 -5.03 11.05
N GLN A 134 2.79 -5.39 9.93
CA GLN A 134 2.77 -6.77 9.46
C GLN A 134 4.19 -7.27 9.16
N LEU A 135 5.07 -6.44 8.58
CA LEU A 135 6.46 -6.81 8.34
C LEU A 135 7.16 -7.20 9.63
N PHE A 136 6.99 -6.43 10.71
CA PHE A 136 7.54 -6.77 12.03
C PHE A 136 6.98 -8.06 12.61
N VAL A 137 5.66 -8.31 12.47
CA VAL A 137 5.05 -9.57 12.91
C VAL A 137 5.62 -10.75 12.13
N TRP A 138 5.68 -10.67 10.80
CA TRP A 138 6.19 -11.77 9.96
C TRP A 138 7.68 -12.02 10.20
N TYR A 139 8.48 -10.95 10.30
CA TYR A 139 9.90 -11.04 10.66
C TYR A 139 10.08 -11.75 12.00
N GLY A 140 9.30 -11.35 12.99
CA GLY A 140 9.32 -11.97 14.30
C GLY A 140 8.89 -13.44 14.33
N LEU A 141 7.87 -13.80 13.56
CA LEU A 141 7.45 -15.18 13.40
C LEU A 141 8.56 -16.04 12.78
N LEU A 142 9.32 -15.49 11.83
CA LEU A 142 10.46 -16.20 11.23
C LEU A 142 11.62 -16.37 12.23
N LEU A 143 11.83 -15.43 13.15
CA LEU A 143 12.81 -15.56 14.23
C LEU A 143 12.48 -16.70 15.22
N ARG A 144 11.21 -17.09 15.33
CA ARG A 144 10.76 -18.23 16.17
C ARG A 144 10.95 -19.59 15.52
N LEU A 145 11.39 -19.64 14.26
CA LEU A 145 11.70 -20.90 13.61
C LEU A 145 12.86 -21.62 14.34
N PRO A 146 12.98 -22.95 14.20
CA PRO A 146 14.06 -23.69 14.82
C PRO A 146 15.43 -23.13 14.41
N ASP A 147 16.38 -23.22 15.34
CA ASP A 147 17.77 -22.97 15.04
C ASP A 147 18.25 -23.82 13.88
N LEU A 148 19.27 -23.35 13.17
CA LEU A 148 19.83 -24.04 12.00
C LEU A 148 20.18 -25.52 12.25
N ARG A 149 20.59 -25.87 13.47
CA ARG A 149 20.89 -27.26 13.87
C ARG A 149 19.66 -28.17 13.78
N GLN A 150 18.49 -27.63 14.11
CA GLN A 150 17.19 -28.30 14.09
C GLN A 150 16.33 -27.84 12.90
N ALA A 151 16.96 -27.34 11.83
CA ALA A 151 16.24 -26.83 10.66
C ALA A 151 15.16 -27.83 10.21
N TRP A 152 13.98 -27.33 9.92
CA TRP A 152 12.86 -28.16 9.49
C TRP A 152 12.97 -28.43 7.99
N SER A 153 12.72 -29.66 7.55
CA SER A 153 12.64 -30.04 6.13
C SER A 153 11.21 -30.38 5.72
N PRO A 154 10.36 -29.38 5.41
CA PRO A 154 8.96 -29.62 5.00
C PRO A 154 8.84 -30.34 3.65
N LEU A 155 9.81 -30.17 2.75
CA LEU A 155 9.92 -30.87 1.47
C LEU A 155 11.35 -31.42 1.31
N PRO A 156 11.56 -32.47 0.50
CA PRO A 156 12.90 -32.89 0.12
C PRO A 156 13.68 -31.70 -0.46
N HIS A 157 14.89 -31.45 0.06
CA HIS A 157 15.79 -30.36 -0.36
C HIS A 157 15.30 -28.93 -0.06
N MET A 158 14.29 -28.76 0.80
CA MET A 158 13.91 -27.46 1.36
C MET A 158 14.26 -27.42 2.85
N LEU A 159 15.06 -26.45 3.27
CA LEU A 159 15.48 -26.31 4.66
C LEU A 159 14.98 -24.97 5.20
N LEU A 160 14.27 -25.00 6.32
CA LEU A 160 13.71 -23.82 6.97
C LEU A 160 14.28 -23.68 8.38
N SER A 161 14.77 -22.49 8.71
CA SER A 161 15.37 -22.16 10.00
C SER A 161 15.17 -20.70 10.34
N ASN A 162 15.54 -20.30 11.56
CA ASN A 162 15.63 -18.89 11.95
C ASN A 162 16.69 -18.08 11.17
N ARG A 163 17.52 -18.74 10.34
CA ARG A 163 18.45 -18.06 9.41
C ARG A 163 17.91 -17.88 7.99
N GLY A 164 16.67 -18.29 7.76
CA GLY A 164 16.00 -18.16 6.47
C GLY A 164 15.58 -19.50 5.87
N LEU A 165 15.17 -19.40 4.61
CA LEU A 165 14.72 -20.52 3.78
C LEU A 165 15.83 -20.86 2.79
N ALA A 166 16.25 -22.11 2.75
CA ALA A 166 17.16 -22.59 1.70
C ALA A 166 16.39 -23.47 0.71
N LEU A 167 16.44 -23.06 -0.55
CA LEU A 167 15.80 -23.69 -1.69
C LEU A 167 16.87 -24.19 -2.66
N PRO A 168 16.57 -25.18 -3.51
CA PRO A 168 17.43 -25.51 -4.65
C PRO A 168 17.65 -24.26 -5.51
N ALA A 169 18.91 -23.84 -5.68
CA ALA A 169 19.25 -22.78 -6.62
C ALA A 169 19.38 -23.40 -8.01
N VAL A 170 18.74 -22.78 -8.99
CA VAL A 170 19.07 -23.04 -10.38
C VAL A 170 20.10 -22.00 -10.78
N HIS A 171 21.31 -22.42 -11.13
CA HIS A 171 22.32 -21.56 -11.72
C HIS A 171 22.30 -21.68 -13.24
N GLY A 172 22.59 -20.57 -13.93
CA GLY A 172 22.62 -20.53 -15.38
C GLY A 172 21.25 -20.41 -16.05
N TRP A 173 20.17 -20.07 -15.32
CA TRP A 173 18.83 -19.88 -15.90
C TRP A 173 18.66 -18.56 -16.66
N LEU A 174 19.46 -17.54 -16.34
CA LEU A 174 19.39 -16.19 -16.92
C LEU A 174 19.45 -16.18 -18.46
N PRO A 175 20.41 -16.87 -19.12
CA PRO A 175 20.44 -17.00 -20.58
C PRO A 175 19.16 -17.64 -21.16
N TYR A 176 18.63 -18.67 -20.51
CA TYR A 176 17.39 -19.34 -20.94
C TYR A 176 16.19 -18.39 -20.84
N ALA A 177 16.07 -17.66 -19.73
CA ALA A 177 15.03 -16.66 -19.55
C ALA A 177 15.17 -15.51 -20.56
N ALA A 178 16.39 -15.01 -20.79
CA ALA A 178 16.65 -13.96 -21.77
C ALA A 178 16.25 -14.38 -23.19
N VAL A 179 16.66 -15.58 -23.62
CA VAL A 179 16.29 -16.15 -24.94
C VAL A 179 14.78 -16.28 -25.06
N THR A 180 14.11 -16.79 -24.01
CA THR A 180 12.65 -16.99 -24.02
C THR A 180 11.89 -15.66 -24.07
N VAL A 181 12.29 -14.69 -23.24
CA VAL A 181 11.68 -13.34 -23.22
C VAL A 181 11.93 -12.63 -24.55
N THR A 182 13.13 -12.73 -25.10
CA THR A 182 13.49 -12.11 -26.39
C THR A 182 12.69 -12.73 -27.53
N ALA A 183 12.53 -14.05 -27.55
CA ALA A 183 11.70 -14.75 -28.52
C ALA A 183 10.21 -14.42 -28.39
N LEU A 184 9.69 -14.27 -27.17
CA LEU A 184 8.31 -13.83 -26.94
C LEU A 184 8.10 -12.36 -27.35
N ALA A 185 9.09 -11.50 -27.10
CA ALA A 185 9.03 -10.09 -27.47
C ALA A 185 9.12 -9.90 -29.00
N LEU A 186 10.12 -10.50 -29.65
CA LEU A 186 10.29 -10.51 -31.10
C LEU A 186 9.14 -11.23 -31.78
N GLY A 187 8.78 -12.44 -31.31
CA GLY A 187 7.63 -13.19 -31.82
C GLY A 187 6.33 -12.41 -31.67
N GLY A 188 6.13 -11.72 -30.55
CA GLY A 188 4.97 -10.84 -30.33
C GLY A 188 4.96 -9.60 -31.23
N LEU A 189 6.13 -9.05 -31.56
CA LEU A 189 6.30 -7.91 -32.46
C LEU A 189 6.04 -8.33 -33.92
N VAL A 190 6.69 -9.41 -34.37
CA VAL A 190 6.63 -9.94 -35.74
C VAL A 190 5.29 -10.59 -36.03
N ARG A 191 4.64 -11.21 -35.03
CA ARG A 191 3.25 -11.74 -35.13
C ARG A 191 2.26 -10.67 -35.59
N ARG A 192 2.50 -9.39 -35.28
CA ARG A 192 1.61 -8.30 -35.72
C ARG A 192 1.66 -8.10 -37.24
N ARG A 193 2.72 -8.54 -37.90
CA ARG A 193 2.94 -8.36 -39.34
C ARG A 193 2.82 -9.66 -40.14
N TRP A 194 3.13 -10.80 -39.54
CA TRP A 194 3.19 -12.11 -40.22
C TRP A 194 2.34 -13.21 -39.58
N GLY A 195 1.51 -12.87 -38.58
CA GLY A 195 0.60 -13.82 -37.93
C GLY A 195 1.27 -14.81 -36.97
N ASN A 196 0.50 -15.80 -36.50
CA ASN A 196 0.96 -16.81 -35.55
C ASN A 196 2.17 -17.67 -36.00
N PRO A 197 2.40 -17.95 -37.31
CA PRO A 197 3.58 -18.71 -37.75
C PRO A 197 4.91 -18.09 -37.32
N ALA A 198 5.01 -16.75 -37.31
CA ALA A 198 6.21 -16.05 -36.85
C ALA A 198 6.46 -16.18 -35.34
N LEU A 199 5.39 -16.31 -34.54
CA LEU A 199 5.51 -16.59 -33.11
C LEU A 199 6.03 -18.02 -32.91
N TYR A 200 5.52 -18.99 -33.67
CA TYR A 200 6.01 -20.37 -33.60
C TYR A 200 7.46 -20.49 -34.08
N ALA A 201 7.86 -19.77 -35.12
CA ALA A 201 9.25 -19.71 -35.58
C ALA A 201 10.18 -19.09 -34.53
N ALA A 202 9.77 -18.01 -33.87
CA ALA A 202 10.53 -17.40 -32.78
C ALA A 202 10.65 -18.34 -31.57
N LEU A 203 9.58 -19.05 -31.21
CA LEU A 203 9.59 -20.05 -30.14
C LEU A 203 10.44 -21.28 -30.51
N ALA A 204 10.42 -21.71 -31.77
CA ALA A 204 11.28 -22.79 -32.26
C ALA A 204 12.77 -22.37 -32.23
N GLY A 205 13.08 -21.12 -32.59
CA GLY A 205 14.41 -20.54 -32.44
C GLY A 205 14.85 -20.46 -30.97
N ALA A 206 13.93 -20.12 -30.05
CA ALA A 206 14.19 -20.14 -28.62
C ALA A 206 14.49 -21.55 -28.10
N LEU A 207 13.73 -22.55 -28.58
CA LEU A 207 13.94 -23.95 -28.23
C LEU A 207 15.28 -24.46 -28.74
N LEU A 208 15.68 -24.08 -29.96
CA LEU A 208 16.99 -24.40 -30.52
C LEU A 208 18.12 -23.73 -29.70
N ALA A 209 17.95 -22.45 -29.36
CA ALA A 209 18.89 -21.73 -28.50
C ALA A 209 18.98 -22.34 -27.09
N TRP A 210 17.89 -22.87 -26.53
CA TRP A 210 17.93 -23.62 -25.27
C TRP A 210 18.82 -24.86 -25.34
N VAL A 211 18.79 -25.59 -26.45
CA VAL A 211 19.64 -26.78 -26.68
C VAL A 211 21.12 -26.41 -26.76
N LEU A 212 21.43 -25.20 -27.24
CA LEU A 212 22.80 -24.70 -27.40
C LEU A 212 23.37 -24.04 -26.12
N LEU A 213 22.53 -23.76 -25.12
CA LEU A 213 22.95 -23.12 -23.87
C LEU A 213 23.58 -24.12 -22.88
N PRO A 214 24.57 -23.70 -22.08
CA PRO A 214 25.17 -24.55 -21.05
C PRO A 214 24.13 -25.08 -20.07
N PRO A 215 24.18 -26.36 -19.68
CA PRO A 215 23.15 -26.97 -18.85
C PRO A 215 22.99 -26.23 -17.52
N MET A 216 21.73 -25.98 -17.16
CA MET A 216 21.38 -25.43 -15.86
C MET A 216 21.88 -26.35 -14.75
N ARG A 217 22.63 -25.80 -13.80
CA ARG A 217 23.12 -26.53 -12.63
C ARG A 217 22.15 -26.29 -11.49
N ILE A 218 21.59 -27.37 -10.94
CA ILE A 218 20.75 -27.28 -9.75
C ILE A 218 21.66 -27.53 -8.56
N ASP A 219 21.91 -26.48 -7.79
CA ASP A 219 22.66 -26.56 -6.55
C ASP A 219 21.69 -26.80 -5.39
N MET A 220 21.92 -27.89 -4.66
CA MET A 220 21.03 -28.34 -3.60
C MET A 220 21.53 -27.82 -2.25
N PRO A 221 20.63 -27.30 -1.39
CA PRO A 221 21.04 -26.83 -0.08
C PRO A 221 21.36 -28.03 0.82
N VAL A 222 22.59 -28.05 1.35
CA VAL A 222 23.08 -29.10 2.27
C VAL A 222 23.50 -28.46 3.60
N ARG A 223 23.19 -29.13 4.70
CA ARG A 223 23.71 -28.75 6.03
C ARG A 223 25.19 -29.14 6.11
N ARG A 224 26.09 -28.17 6.25
CA ARG A 224 27.52 -28.45 6.40
C ARG A 224 28.13 -27.57 7.50
N GLY A 225 28.64 -28.19 8.56
CA GLY A 225 29.19 -27.49 9.72
C GLY A 225 28.13 -26.69 10.49
N LEU A 226 28.43 -25.42 10.78
CA LEU A 226 27.55 -24.48 11.49
C LEU A 226 26.60 -23.70 10.56
N GLY A 227 26.59 -24.01 9.25
CA GLY A 227 25.92 -23.25 8.20
C GLY A 227 25.16 -24.12 7.20
N LEU A 228 24.42 -23.45 6.30
CA LEU A 228 23.87 -24.05 5.08
C LEU A 228 24.82 -23.72 3.94
N GLN A 229 25.15 -24.73 3.12
CA GLN A 229 25.95 -24.55 1.91
C GLN A 229 25.14 -24.96 0.69
N GLY A 230 25.32 -24.20 -0.39
CA GLY A 230 24.63 -24.39 -1.65
C GLY A 230 23.15 -24.00 -1.61
N GLY A 231 22.54 -23.98 -2.79
CA GLY A 231 21.15 -23.55 -2.97
C GLY A 231 20.96 -22.04 -2.86
N TRP A 232 19.76 -21.58 -3.16
CA TRP A 232 19.36 -20.19 -2.98
C TRP A 232 18.89 -20.04 -1.55
N GLN A 233 19.57 -19.18 -0.79
CA GLN A 233 19.32 -18.97 0.64
C GLN A 233 18.88 -17.53 0.88
N PRO A 234 17.64 -17.15 0.50
CA PRO A 234 17.10 -15.84 0.83
C PRO A 234 17.17 -15.60 2.34
N SER A 235 17.59 -14.39 2.68
CA SER A 235 17.60 -13.88 4.04
C SER A 235 16.20 -13.92 4.65
N MET A 236 16.16 -13.93 5.98
CA MET A 236 14.91 -13.85 6.72
C MET A 236 14.20 -12.50 6.49
N GLU A 237 14.95 -11.44 6.24
CA GLU A 237 14.45 -10.11 5.87
C GLU A 237 13.72 -10.16 4.52
N PHE A 238 14.31 -10.80 3.50
CA PHE A 238 13.66 -11.01 2.20
C PHE A 238 12.38 -11.84 2.34
N ALA A 239 12.43 -12.92 3.12
CA ALA A 239 11.28 -13.79 3.35
C ALA A 239 10.16 -13.04 4.09
N ALA A 240 10.48 -12.30 5.15
CA ALA A 240 9.52 -11.50 5.91
C ALA A 240 8.87 -10.42 5.05
N LEU A 241 9.68 -9.70 4.26
CA LEU A 241 9.22 -8.69 3.32
C LEU A 241 8.29 -9.30 2.28
N THR A 242 8.69 -10.40 1.65
CA THR A 242 7.92 -11.06 0.60
C THR A 242 6.61 -11.60 1.15
N ILE A 243 6.62 -12.31 2.29
CA ILE A 243 5.40 -12.82 2.93
C ILE A 243 4.47 -11.67 3.29
N GLY A 244 4.98 -10.64 3.97
CA GLY A 244 4.19 -9.49 4.41
C GLY A 244 3.55 -8.72 3.26
N LEU A 245 4.30 -8.45 2.18
CA LEU A 245 3.73 -7.83 0.98
C LEU A 245 2.73 -8.75 0.28
N VAL A 246 3.02 -10.05 0.16
CA VAL A 246 2.12 -11.03 -0.48
C VAL A 246 0.78 -11.08 0.23
N VAL A 247 0.74 -11.29 1.55
CA VAL A 247 -0.52 -11.42 2.29
C VAL A 247 -1.30 -10.12 2.33
N PHE A 248 -0.61 -8.98 2.50
CA PHE A 248 -1.25 -7.66 2.51
C PHE A 248 -1.89 -7.37 1.15
N HIS A 249 -1.12 -7.47 0.06
CA HIS A 249 -1.62 -7.17 -1.28
C HIS A 249 -2.65 -8.21 -1.76
N ALA A 250 -2.53 -9.48 -1.38
CA ALA A 250 -3.53 -10.51 -1.69
C ALA A 250 -4.91 -10.19 -1.12
N ALA A 251 -4.99 -9.64 0.10
CA ALA A 251 -6.25 -9.22 0.71
C ALA A 251 -6.98 -8.14 -0.11
N TYR A 252 -6.24 -7.17 -0.66
CA TYR A 252 -6.79 -6.14 -1.55
C TYR A 252 -7.15 -6.72 -2.93
N ILE A 253 -6.30 -7.58 -3.51
CA ILE A 253 -6.58 -8.24 -4.80
C ILE A 253 -7.83 -9.11 -4.71
N ALA A 254 -8.06 -9.79 -3.58
CA ALA A 254 -9.28 -10.56 -3.33
C ALA A 254 -10.55 -9.70 -3.40
N ASP A 255 -10.50 -8.48 -2.83
CA ASP A 255 -11.60 -7.53 -2.92
C ASP A 255 -11.79 -6.98 -4.34
N ILE A 256 -10.70 -6.69 -5.06
CA ILE A 256 -10.74 -6.25 -6.46
C ILE A 256 -11.39 -7.33 -7.33
N ALA A 257 -10.95 -8.59 -7.22
CA ALA A 257 -11.50 -9.72 -7.96
C ALA A 257 -13.00 -9.90 -7.67
N ARG A 258 -13.39 -9.85 -6.39
CA ARG A 258 -14.79 -9.96 -5.97
C ARG A 258 -15.65 -8.82 -6.51
N ALA A 259 -15.16 -7.57 -6.39
CA ALA A 259 -15.87 -6.39 -6.89
C ALA A 259 -16.04 -6.45 -8.42
N ALA A 260 -15.01 -6.90 -9.13
CA ALA A 260 -15.03 -7.04 -10.58
C ALA A 260 -16.03 -8.09 -11.06
N VAL A 261 -16.13 -9.25 -10.40
CA VAL A 261 -17.16 -10.25 -10.75
C VAL A 261 -18.56 -9.74 -10.44
N ARG A 262 -18.75 -9.04 -9.31
CA ARG A 262 -20.04 -8.42 -8.96
C ARG A 262 -20.48 -7.33 -9.93
N ALA A 263 -19.53 -6.68 -10.61
CA ALA A 263 -19.80 -5.64 -11.59
C ALA A 263 -20.27 -6.17 -12.96
N VAL A 264 -20.25 -7.50 -13.18
CA VAL A 264 -20.71 -8.11 -14.44
C VAL A 264 -22.24 -7.93 -14.57
N PRO A 265 -22.74 -7.40 -15.71
CA PRO A 265 -24.16 -7.30 -16.01
C PRO A 265 -24.84 -8.67 -16.06
N VAL A 266 -26.00 -8.80 -15.42
CA VAL A 266 -26.75 -10.07 -15.39
C VAL A 266 -27.22 -10.47 -16.79
N GLY A 267 -27.61 -9.50 -17.62
CA GLY A 267 -28.08 -9.77 -18.98
C GLY A 267 -27.07 -10.53 -19.85
N LEU A 268 -25.76 -10.33 -19.65
CA LEU A 268 -24.73 -11.09 -20.37
C LEU A 268 -24.70 -12.56 -19.93
N VAL A 269 -24.95 -12.81 -18.65
CA VAL A 269 -24.99 -14.16 -18.08
C VAL A 269 -26.26 -14.89 -18.54
N GLU A 270 -27.41 -14.21 -18.48
CA GLU A 270 -28.70 -14.74 -18.94
C GLU A 270 -28.70 -15.01 -20.45
N ALA A 271 -28.12 -14.11 -21.26
CA ALA A 271 -27.96 -14.34 -22.69
C ALA A 271 -27.09 -15.57 -22.98
N GLY A 272 -25.97 -15.73 -22.25
CA GLY A 272 -25.13 -16.92 -22.38
C GLY A 272 -25.89 -18.21 -22.04
N GLN A 273 -26.72 -18.18 -20.99
CA GLN A 273 -27.56 -19.32 -20.60
C GLN A 273 -28.67 -19.59 -21.62
N ALA A 274 -29.30 -18.56 -22.18
CA ALA A 274 -30.31 -18.68 -23.23
C ALA A 274 -29.74 -19.29 -24.52
N LEU A 275 -28.46 -19.03 -24.82
CA LEU A 275 -27.71 -19.68 -25.90
C LEU A 275 -27.25 -21.12 -25.56
N GLY A 276 -27.67 -21.67 -24.42
CA GLY A 276 -27.36 -23.04 -24.01
C GLY A 276 -25.95 -23.24 -23.42
N LEU A 277 -25.23 -22.15 -23.09
CA LEU A 277 -23.90 -22.29 -22.48
C LEU A 277 -23.98 -22.90 -21.09
N LYS A 278 -23.17 -23.94 -20.85
CA LYS A 278 -22.99 -24.53 -19.51
C LYS A 278 -22.39 -23.49 -18.55
N PRO A 279 -22.67 -23.55 -17.23
CA PRO A 279 -22.18 -22.54 -16.27
C PRO A 279 -20.66 -22.36 -16.25
N ARG A 280 -19.89 -23.43 -16.50
CA ARG A 280 -18.42 -23.35 -16.68
C ARG A 280 -18.03 -22.54 -17.92
N SER A 281 -18.77 -22.68 -19.01
CA SER A 281 -18.56 -21.91 -20.24
C SER A 281 -18.96 -20.46 -20.05
N VAL A 282 -20.08 -20.19 -19.36
CA VAL A 282 -20.49 -18.83 -18.98
C VAL A 282 -19.44 -18.17 -18.09
N LEU A 283 -18.89 -18.89 -17.11
CA LEU A 283 -17.81 -18.40 -16.26
C LEU A 283 -16.56 -18.05 -17.08
N ARG A 284 -16.12 -18.95 -17.98
CA ARG A 284 -14.88 -18.78 -18.75
C ARG A 284 -14.99 -17.78 -19.90
N LEU A 285 -16.14 -17.71 -20.57
CA LEU A 285 -16.33 -16.94 -21.81
C LEU A 285 -17.02 -15.59 -21.59
N VAL A 286 -17.79 -15.44 -20.51
CA VAL A 286 -18.54 -14.21 -20.23
C VAL A 286 -18.02 -13.52 -18.96
N ILE A 287 -18.10 -14.20 -17.81
CA ILE A 287 -17.83 -13.57 -16.50
C ILE A 287 -16.35 -13.24 -16.35
N ALA A 288 -15.46 -14.22 -16.51
CA ALA A 288 -14.01 -14.05 -16.33
C ALA A 288 -13.41 -12.95 -17.24
N PRO A 289 -13.65 -12.93 -18.56
CA PRO A 289 -13.07 -11.90 -19.42
C PRO A 289 -13.65 -10.51 -19.15
N TYR A 290 -14.93 -10.40 -18.76
CA TYR A 290 -15.51 -9.12 -18.36
C TYR A 290 -14.93 -8.64 -17.03
N ALA A 291 -14.92 -9.51 -16.01
CA ALA A 291 -14.39 -9.20 -14.69
C ALA A 291 -12.89 -8.83 -14.77
N ALA A 292 -12.09 -9.53 -15.58
CA ALA A 292 -10.68 -9.20 -15.76
C ALA A 292 -10.47 -7.76 -16.27
N ARG A 293 -11.31 -7.29 -17.21
CA ARG A 293 -11.25 -5.90 -17.72
C ARG A 293 -11.62 -4.87 -16.65
N VAL A 294 -12.63 -5.17 -15.83
CA VAL A 294 -13.04 -4.29 -14.72
C VAL A 294 -11.99 -4.28 -13.60
N ALA A 295 -11.35 -5.43 -13.34
CA ALA A 295 -10.33 -5.58 -12.31
C ALA A 295 -8.99 -4.94 -12.69
N LEU A 296 -8.67 -4.82 -13.98
CA LEU A 296 -7.34 -4.45 -14.43
C LEU A 296 -6.87 -3.07 -13.92
N PRO A 297 -7.63 -1.96 -14.02
CA PRO A 297 -7.17 -0.67 -13.51
C PRO A 297 -6.85 -0.66 -12.00
N PRO A 298 -7.74 -1.14 -11.10
CA PRO A 298 -7.41 -1.21 -9.68
C PRO A 298 -6.31 -2.24 -9.36
N TYR A 299 -6.21 -3.34 -10.13
CA TYR A 299 -5.12 -4.30 -10.01
C TYR A 299 -3.77 -3.68 -10.35
N ALA A 300 -3.68 -2.88 -11.42
CA ALA A 300 -2.48 -2.15 -11.81
C ALA A 300 -1.99 -1.24 -10.68
N ASN A 301 -2.93 -0.51 -10.06
CA ASN A 301 -2.64 0.34 -8.91
C ASN A 301 -2.13 -0.48 -7.71
N GLN A 302 -2.64 -1.70 -7.51
CA GLN A 302 -2.20 -2.57 -6.43
C GLN A 302 -0.78 -3.12 -6.65
N CYS A 303 -0.41 -3.43 -7.90
CA CYS A 303 0.96 -3.80 -8.25
C CYS A 303 1.93 -2.63 -8.02
N LEU A 304 1.53 -1.41 -8.42
CA LEU A 304 2.33 -0.22 -8.18
C LEU A 304 2.48 0.07 -6.68
N ALA A 305 1.42 -0.10 -5.90
CA ALA A 305 1.46 0.03 -4.46
C ALA A 305 2.41 -1.00 -3.82
N LEU A 306 2.48 -2.22 -4.36
CA LEU A 306 3.39 -3.26 -3.87
C LEU A 306 4.85 -2.84 -4.04
N VAL A 307 5.21 -2.35 -5.23
CA VAL A 307 6.56 -1.83 -5.52
C VAL A 307 6.91 -0.64 -4.64
N LYS A 308 5.94 0.20 -4.25
CA LYS A 308 6.20 1.30 -3.31
C LYS A 308 6.34 0.81 -1.87
N ASN A 309 5.53 -0.17 -1.48
CA ASN A 309 5.55 -0.74 -0.15
C ASN A 309 6.79 -1.59 0.12
N SER A 310 7.57 -1.99 -0.89
CA SER A 310 8.87 -2.61 -0.65
C SER A 310 9.85 -1.66 0.05
N THR A 311 9.70 -0.33 -0.08
CA THR A 311 10.50 0.66 0.67
C THR A 311 10.37 0.53 2.19
N LEU A 312 9.30 -0.11 2.67
CA LEU A 312 9.09 -0.36 4.10
C LEU A 312 10.11 -1.35 4.67
N ALA A 313 10.82 -2.08 3.80
CA ALA A 313 11.82 -3.04 4.22
C ALA A 313 13.02 -2.40 4.93
N ILE A 314 13.24 -1.08 4.73
CA ILE A 314 14.19 -0.29 5.52
C ILE A 314 14.00 -0.46 7.04
N ALA A 315 12.77 -0.72 7.48
CA ALA A 315 12.46 -0.85 8.91
C ALA A 315 12.83 -2.19 9.52
N ILE A 316 12.97 -3.24 8.71
CA ILE A 316 13.45 -4.57 9.11
C ILE A 316 14.89 -4.84 8.67
N GLY A 317 15.56 -3.83 8.10
CA GLY A 317 16.97 -3.90 7.71
C GLY A 317 17.26 -4.54 6.35
N TYR A 318 16.25 -4.81 5.53
CA TYR A 318 16.49 -5.32 4.17
C TYR A 318 17.05 -4.21 3.26
N GLN A 319 18.18 -4.49 2.60
CA GLN A 319 18.87 -3.52 1.74
C GLN A 319 18.27 -3.49 0.33
N GLU A 320 17.10 -2.87 0.21
CA GLU A 320 16.50 -2.46 -1.06
C GLU A 320 16.91 -1.02 -1.44
N LEU A 321 16.46 -0.52 -2.59
CA LEU A 321 16.83 0.78 -3.13
C LEU A 321 16.75 1.94 -2.12
N MET A 322 15.64 2.11 -1.38
CA MET A 322 15.50 3.23 -0.44
C MET A 322 16.39 3.06 0.79
N ALA A 323 16.58 1.84 1.29
CA ALA A 323 17.51 1.53 2.38
C ALA A 323 18.98 1.80 2.00
N VAL A 324 19.39 1.42 0.78
CA VAL A 324 20.73 1.70 0.25
C VAL A 324 20.93 3.20 0.07
N ILE A 325 19.95 3.91 -0.51
CA ILE A 325 20.00 5.37 -0.65
C ILE A 325 20.07 6.04 0.73
N ASN A 326 19.29 5.60 1.72
CA ASN A 326 19.33 6.15 3.08
C ASN A 326 20.71 5.94 3.73
N THR A 327 21.35 4.80 3.49
CA THR A 327 22.73 4.53 3.94
C THR A 327 23.71 5.49 3.28
N ALA A 328 23.62 5.68 1.96
CA ALA A 328 24.44 6.63 1.23
C ALA A 328 24.26 8.08 1.70
N ILE A 329 23.02 8.51 1.96
CA ILE A 329 22.71 9.83 2.52
C ILE A 329 23.35 10.00 3.90
N THR A 330 23.27 8.96 4.75
CA THR A 330 23.80 9.01 6.12
C THR A 330 25.34 9.07 6.14
N GLN A 331 26.00 8.40 5.20
CA GLN A 331 27.47 8.37 5.11
C GLN A 331 28.05 9.59 4.40
N THR A 332 27.40 10.09 3.34
CA THR A 332 27.91 11.21 2.52
C THR A 332 27.41 12.58 2.98
N GLY A 333 26.31 12.63 3.73
CA GLY A 333 25.60 13.87 4.04
C GLY A 333 24.80 14.47 2.87
N LEU A 334 24.83 13.85 1.68
CA LEU A 334 24.19 14.35 0.45
C LEU A 334 22.72 13.92 0.36
N ALA A 335 21.91 14.44 1.28
CA ALA A 335 20.49 14.12 1.39
C ALA A 335 19.67 14.52 0.16
N LEU A 336 19.98 15.66 -0.46
CA LEU A 336 19.23 16.12 -1.63
C LEU A 336 19.44 15.15 -2.80
N GLU A 337 20.68 14.88 -3.16
CA GLU A 337 21.07 14.09 -4.32
C GLU A 337 20.55 12.66 -4.19
N GLY A 338 20.70 12.05 -3.00
CA GLY A 338 20.17 10.72 -2.71
C GLY A 338 18.64 10.66 -2.86
N ILE A 339 17.91 11.65 -2.33
CA ILE A 339 16.44 11.65 -2.42
C ILE A 339 15.96 12.01 -3.82
N ALA A 340 16.63 12.92 -4.53
CA ALA A 340 16.35 13.22 -5.93
C ALA A 340 16.51 11.98 -6.81
N LEU A 341 17.56 11.17 -6.57
CA LEU A 341 17.76 9.90 -7.23
C LEU A 341 16.63 8.91 -6.89
N ALA A 342 16.26 8.77 -5.61
CA ALA A 342 15.15 7.91 -5.19
C ALA A 342 13.83 8.31 -5.87
N VAL A 343 13.48 9.59 -5.86
CA VAL A 343 12.28 10.13 -6.50
C VAL A 343 12.29 9.84 -8.00
N THR A 344 13.41 10.07 -8.67
CA THR A 344 13.55 9.84 -10.12
C THR A 344 13.36 8.37 -10.46
N VAL A 345 14.03 7.46 -9.74
CA VAL A 345 13.94 6.02 -9.98
C VAL A 345 12.52 5.51 -9.67
N TYR A 346 11.94 5.86 -8.52
CA TYR A 346 10.59 5.41 -8.16
C TYR A 346 9.50 5.99 -9.06
N LEU A 347 9.62 7.26 -9.45
CA LEU A 347 8.70 7.86 -10.42
C LEU A 347 8.85 7.20 -11.79
N GLY A 348 10.08 6.91 -12.22
CA GLY A 348 10.36 6.15 -13.44
C GLY A 348 9.71 4.76 -13.43
N LEU A 349 9.88 4.01 -12.33
CA LEU A 349 9.21 2.72 -12.13
C LEU A 349 7.69 2.86 -12.16
N ALA A 350 7.14 3.90 -11.52
CA ALA A 350 5.72 4.15 -11.49
C ALA A 350 5.14 4.46 -12.88
N LEU A 351 5.82 5.29 -13.65
CA LEU A 351 5.44 5.63 -15.02
C LEU A 351 5.60 4.43 -15.97
N ALA A 352 6.66 3.64 -15.82
CA ALA A 352 6.87 2.44 -16.62
C ALA A 352 5.75 1.40 -16.40
N LEU A 353 5.45 1.09 -15.14
CA LEU A 353 4.39 0.15 -14.79
C LEU A 353 3.00 0.70 -15.16
N GLY A 354 2.68 1.92 -14.70
CA GLY A 354 1.37 2.53 -14.96
C GLY A 354 1.10 2.77 -16.44
N GLY A 355 2.09 3.28 -17.17
CA GLY A 355 2.04 3.49 -18.62
C GLY A 355 1.95 2.17 -19.40
N GLY A 356 2.73 1.15 -19.01
CA GLY A 356 2.70 -0.18 -19.61
C GLY A 356 1.32 -0.85 -19.46
N LEU A 357 0.75 -0.83 -18.26
CA LEU A 357 -0.59 -1.39 -17.99
C LEU A 357 -1.68 -0.58 -18.70
N SER A 358 -1.58 0.75 -18.76
CA SER A 358 -2.53 1.59 -19.49
C SER A 358 -2.49 1.35 -21.00
N ALA A 359 -1.29 1.19 -21.57
CA ALA A 359 -1.12 0.85 -22.98
C ALA A 359 -1.64 -0.56 -23.29
N TRP A 360 -1.45 -1.51 -22.38
CA TRP A 360 -2.01 -2.85 -22.50
C TRP A 360 -3.55 -2.80 -22.45
N ASN A 361 -4.12 -2.02 -21.53
CA ASN A 361 -5.56 -1.81 -21.43
C ASN A 361 -6.13 -1.24 -22.74
N ALA A 362 -5.58 -0.12 -23.22
CA ALA A 362 -6.02 0.54 -24.45
C ALA A 362 -5.98 -0.37 -25.68
N ARG A 363 -5.03 -1.31 -25.75
CA ARG A 363 -4.91 -2.29 -26.85
C ARG A 363 -5.95 -3.40 -26.77
N ASN A 364 -6.31 -3.84 -25.56
CA ASN A 364 -7.16 -5.02 -25.34
C ASN A 364 -8.63 -4.68 -25.01
N THR A 365 -8.93 -3.43 -24.63
CA THR A 365 -10.29 -2.94 -24.35
C THR A 365 -10.68 -1.88 -25.38
N ARG A 366 -11.13 -2.29 -26.57
CA ARG A 366 -11.63 -1.36 -27.62
C ARG A 366 -12.94 -0.67 -27.24
N HIS A 367 -13.68 -1.25 -26.29
CA HIS A 367 -14.87 -0.67 -25.68
C HIS A 367 -14.69 -0.82 -24.16
N GLY A 368 -14.96 0.24 -23.41
CA GLY A 368 -15.15 0.11 -21.96
C GLY A 368 -16.25 -0.92 -21.67
N PRO A 369 -16.41 -1.40 -20.43
CA PRO A 369 -17.64 -2.07 -20.06
C PRO A 369 -18.77 -1.09 -20.44
N GLY A 370 -19.53 -1.40 -21.49
CA GLY A 370 -20.52 -0.47 -22.02
C GLY A 370 -21.48 -0.08 -20.91
N ASP A 371 -22.12 1.09 -21.05
CA ASP A 371 -23.26 1.49 -20.23
C ASP A 371 -24.40 0.50 -20.46
N THR A 372 -24.27 -0.66 -19.84
CA THR A 372 -25.25 -1.72 -19.83
C THR A 372 -26.16 -1.36 -18.67
N HIS A 373 -27.20 -0.60 -18.99
CA HIS A 373 -28.31 -0.38 -18.08
C HIS A 373 -28.91 -1.74 -17.74
N GLY A 374 -28.89 -2.11 -16.46
CA GLY A 374 -29.42 -3.39 -16.01
C GLY A 374 -28.83 -3.85 -14.68
N ALA A 375 -29.50 -4.82 -14.07
CA ALA A 375 -29.07 -5.40 -12.81
C ALA A 375 -27.67 -6.03 -12.96
N ARG A 376 -26.83 -5.86 -11.95
CA ARG A 376 -25.49 -6.48 -11.87
C ARG A 376 -25.53 -7.77 -11.05
N LEU A 377 -24.58 -8.68 -11.28
CA LEU A 377 -24.49 -9.94 -10.53
C LEU A 377 -24.43 -9.71 -9.01
N GLY A 378 -23.84 -8.60 -8.56
CA GLY A 378 -23.80 -8.23 -7.15
C GLY A 378 -25.12 -7.78 -6.54
N GLU A 379 -26.11 -7.40 -7.36
CA GLU A 379 -27.41 -6.86 -6.93
C GLU A 379 -28.48 -7.94 -6.79
N ARG A 380 -28.29 -9.12 -7.40
CA ARG A 380 -29.19 -10.26 -7.19
C ARG A 380 -28.78 -11.04 -5.94
N PRO A 381 -29.64 -11.15 -4.90
CA PRO A 381 -29.36 -11.96 -3.71
C PRO A 381 -29.23 -13.47 -4.02
N SER A 382 -29.66 -13.92 -5.21
CA SER A 382 -29.96 -15.33 -5.51
C SER A 382 -29.22 -15.94 -6.71
N TRP A 383 -28.18 -15.31 -7.30
CA TRP A 383 -27.35 -16.00 -8.33
C TRP A 383 -26.74 -17.32 -7.81
N ASN A 384 -26.64 -17.47 -6.49
CA ASN A 384 -26.19 -18.68 -5.82
C ASN A 384 -27.29 -19.73 -5.55
N ALA A 385 -28.57 -19.44 -5.82
CA ALA A 385 -29.71 -20.24 -5.36
C ALA A 385 -30.42 -21.06 -6.45
N ALA A 386 -30.15 -20.84 -7.74
CA ALA A 386 -30.87 -21.55 -8.80
C ALA A 386 -29.95 -22.48 -9.61
N GLY A 387 -30.08 -23.79 -9.38
CA GLY A 387 -30.16 -24.74 -10.51
C GLY A 387 -28.91 -25.53 -10.95
N GLU A 388 -27.78 -25.55 -10.23
CA GLU A 388 -26.71 -26.51 -10.54
C GLU A 388 -26.64 -27.61 -9.46
N ARG A 389 -26.87 -28.87 -9.88
CA ARG A 389 -26.75 -30.05 -9.01
C ARG A 389 -25.44 -29.98 -8.23
N ARG A 390 -25.53 -30.15 -6.91
CA ARG A 390 -24.39 -30.24 -5.98
C ARG A 390 -23.35 -31.22 -6.55
N SER A 391 -22.28 -30.71 -7.16
CA SER A 391 -21.12 -31.55 -7.43
C SER A 391 -20.52 -31.90 -6.08
N TRP A 392 -20.71 -33.15 -5.64
CA TRP A 392 -20.28 -33.63 -4.34
C TRP A 392 -18.77 -33.36 -4.10
N ARG A 393 -17.96 -33.44 -5.17
CA ARG A 393 -16.52 -33.11 -5.17
C ARG A 393 -16.22 -31.64 -4.83
N GLY A 394 -17.01 -30.70 -5.35
CA GLY A 394 -16.83 -29.26 -5.06
C GLY A 394 -17.26 -28.89 -3.64
N GLY A 395 -18.30 -29.55 -3.13
CA GLY A 395 -18.69 -29.47 -1.73
C GLY A 395 -17.54 -29.93 -0.82
N LEU A 396 -17.02 -31.13 -1.06
CA LEU A 396 -15.95 -31.75 -0.29
C LEU A 396 -14.67 -30.90 -0.22
N LEU A 397 -14.21 -30.36 -1.36
CA LEU A 397 -13.01 -29.51 -1.37
C LEU A 397 -13.22 -28.24 -0.54
N SER A 398 -14.39 -27.59 -0.69
CA SER A 398 -14.70 -26.38 0.07
C SER A 398 -14.83 -26.64 1.57
N THR A 399 -15.39 -27.79 1.96
CA THR A 399 -15.51 -28.18 3.37
C THR A 399 -14.18 -28.60 3.95
N ALA A 400 -13.34 -29.33 3.21
CA ALA A 400 -12.00 -29.70 3.63
C ALA A 400 -11.15 -28.45 3.88
N LEU A 401 -11.15 -27.51 2.93
CA LEU A 401 -10.42 -26.26 3.09
C LEU A 401 -10.93 -25.44 4.27
N ALA A 402 -12.25 -25.35 4.45
CA ALA A 402 -12.83 -24.63 5.57
C ALA A 402 -12.55 -25.31 6.92
N ALA A 403 -12.48 -26.64 6.97
CA ALA A 403 -12.07 -27.40 8.16
C ALA A 403 -10.60 -27.15 8.51
N VAL A 404 -9.69 -27.16 7.52
CA VAL A 404 -8.28 -26.82 7.73
C VAL A 404 -8.14 -25.40 8.28
N LEU A 405 -8.85 -24.43 7.70
CA LEU A 405 -8.85 -23.05 8.20
C LEU A 405 -9.41 -22.95 9.62
N GLY A 406 -10.46 -23.72 9.93
CA GLY A 406 -11.02 -23.81 11.28
C GLY A 406 -10.05 -24.39 12.31
N LEU A 407 -9.30 -25.43 11.95
CA LEU A 407 -8.27 -26.03 12.80
C LEU A 407 -7.10 -25.07 13.06
N ILE A 408 -6.64 -24.35 12.03
CA ILE A 408 -5.62 -23.33 12.17
C ILE A 408 -6.11 -22.23 13.12
N LEU A 409 -7.35 -21.76 12.93
CA LEU A 409 -7.94 -20.74 13.80
C LEU A 409 -8.04 -21.23 15.25
N TRP A 410 -8.46 -22.47 15.47
CA TRP A 410 -8.53 -23.07 16.81
C TRP A 410 -7.15 -23.11 17.48
N ARG A 411 -6.12 -23.58 16.78
CA ARG A 411 -4.74 -23.61 17.29
C ARG A 411 -4.21 -22.21 17.63
N LEU A 412 -4.54 -21.21 16.81
CA LEU A 412 -4.18 -19.82 17.09
C LEU A 412 -4.90 -19.28 18.33
N LEU A 413 -6.18 -19.62 18.52
CA LEU A 413 -6.94 -19.23 19.72
C LEU A 413 -6.42 -19.92 20.98
N GLU A 414 -6.06 -21.20 20.87
CA GLU A 414 -5.46 -21.96 21.97
C GLU A 414 -4.15 -21.31 22.41
N TRP A 415 -3.24 -21.03 21.47
CA TRP A 415 -1.99 -20.34 21.76
C TRP A 415 -2.20 -18.91 22.29
N ALA A 416 -3.08 -18.14 21.65
CA ALA A 416 -3.25 -16.71 21.94
C ALA A 416 -4.09 -16.45 23.21
N LEU A 417 -5.01 -17.31 23.59
CA LEU A 417 -5.94 -17.03 24.70
C LEU A 417 -5.89 -18.08 25.80
N LEU A 418 -5.98 -19.36 25.45
CA LEU A 418 -6.16 -20.45 26.42
C LEU A 418 -4.85 -20.80 27.14
N GLY A 419 -3.75 -20.92 26.40
CA GLY A 419 -2.42 -21.20 26.96
C GLY A 419 -1.61 -19.95 27.33
N ALA A 420 -2.22 -18.77 27.28
CA ALA A 420 -1.51 -17.50 27.35
C ALA A 420 -1.22 -17.06 28.80
N VAL A 421 -0.07 -16.41 28.99
CA VAL A 421 0.34 -15.78 30.26
C VAL A 421 -0.02 -14.31 30.21
N TRP A 422 -0.98 -13.90 31.05
CA TRP A 422 -1.54 -12.54 31.03
C TRP A 422 -0.82 -11.53 31.93
N ARG A 423 -0.11 -12.00 32.96
CA ARG A 423 0.66 -11.19 33.92
C ARG A 423 1.88 -11.97 34.39
N GLY A 424 2.92 -11.27 34.81
CA GLY A 424 4.14 -11.86 35.38
C GLY A 424 5.41 -11.42 34.67
N ASP A 425 6.54 -12.00 35.08
CA ASP A 425 7.86 -11.65 34.57
C ASP A 425 8.23 -12.46 33.31
N PRO A 426 9.27 -12.04 32.54
CA PRO A 426 9.75 -12.77 31.37
C PRO A 426 10.06 -14.26 31.63
N ALA A 427 10.47 -14.60 32.85
CA ALA A 427 10.71 -15.99 33.27
C ALA A 427 9.43 -16.83 33.35
N ALA A 428 8.31 -16.24 33.78
CA ALA A 428 7.02 -16.93 33.79
C ALA A 428 6.55 -17.28 32.37
N CYS A 429 6.84 -16.39 31.42
CA CYS A 429 6.54 -16.63 30.01
C CYS A 429 7.46 -17.66 29.34
N ALA A 430 8.71 -17.81 29.80
CA ALA A 430 9.66 -18.76 29.20
C ALA A 430 9.22 -20.22 29.39
N ASN A 431 8.48 -20.50 30.45
CA ASN A 431 7.97 -21.84 30.78
C ASN A 431 6.56 -22.11 30.23
N ALA A 432 5.94 -21.12 29.56
CA ALA A 432 4.58 -21.25 29.06
C ALA A 432 4.53 -21.66 27.59
N ALA A 433 3.54 -22.47 27.22
CA ALA A 433 3.36 -22.93 25.84
C ALA A 433 2.60 -21.92 24.94
N GLY A 434 1.88 -20.96 25.54
CA GLY A 434 1.07 -19.97 24.81
C GLY A 434 1.71 -18.58 24.71
N ALA A 435 0.93 -17.62 24.27
CA ALA A 435 1.36 -16.23 24.10
C ALA A 435 1.69 -15.56 25.44
N CYS A 436 2.77 -14.78 25.47
CA CYS A 436 3.14 -13.95 26.62
C CYS A 436 2.49 -12.56 26.53
N TRP A 437 1.23 -12.43 26.97
CA TRP A 437 0.58 -11.11 27.09
C TRP A 437 1.12 -10.27 28.25
N ALA A 438 1.86 -10.87 29.18
CA ALA A 438 2.60 -10.13 30.20
C ALA A 438 3.55 -9.08 29.60
N ALA A 439 4.16 -9.39 28.44
CA ALA A 439 4.98 -8.44 27.68
C ALA A 439 4.23 -7.17 27.30
N VAL A 440 2.92 -7.26 27.11
CA VAL A 440 2.05 -6.15 26.77
C VAL A 440 1.49 -5.48 28.02
N SER A 441 1.07 -6.25 29.03
CA SER A 441 0.49 -5.68 30.25
C SER A 441 1.50 -4.87 31.06
N GLU A 442 2.73 -5.37 31.22
CA GLU A 442 3.78 -4.68 31.98
C GLU A 442 4.31 -3.44 31.24
N ASN A 443 4.31 -3.47 29.91
CA ASN A 443 4.77 -2.36 29.07
C ASN A 443 3.62 -1.47 28.56
N LEU A 444 2.40 -1.62 29.07
CA LEU A 444 1.24 -0.85 28.63
C LEU A 444 1.47 0.67 28.74
N PRO A 445 2.09 1.21 29.81
CA PRO A 445 2.39 2.64 29.88
C PRO A 445 3.34 3.10 28.77
N VAL A 446 4.36 2.29 28.43
CA VAL A 446 5.29 2.62 27.34
C VAL A 446 4.59 2.56 26.00
N LEU A 447 3.72 1.56 25.76
CA LEU A 447 2.97 1.46 24.50
C LEU A 447 2.01 2.65 24.29
N PHE A 448 1.34 3.13 25.35
CA PHE A 448 0.40 4.24 25.25
C PHE A 448 1.07 5.62 25.26
N PHE A 449 2.12 5.81 26.07
CA PHE A 449 2.73 7.12 26.30
C PHE A 449 4.14 7.24 25.72
N GLY A 450 4.70 6.21 25.12
CA GLY A 450 6.08 6.20 24.63
C GLY A 450 7.08 6.50 25.74
N THR A 451 7.99 7.43 25.47
CA THR A 451 9.04 7.89 26.40
C THR A 451 8.60 9.06 27.29
N MET A 452 7.30 9.34 27.39
CA MET A 452 6.79 10.46 28.18
C MET A 452 7.08 10.30 29.68
N ALA A 453 7.52 11.40 30.29
CA ALA A 453 7.69 11.49 31.74
C ALA A 453 6.37 11.21 32.46
N GLN A 454 6.44 10.65 33.66
CA GLN A 454 5.25 10.23 34.41
C GLN A 454 4.27 11.38 34.67
N ALA A 455 4.78 12.59 34.90
CA ALA A 455 3.97 13.80 35.09
C ALA A 455 3.13 14.17 33.85
N ASP A 456 3.58 13.83 32.65
CA ASP A 456 2.91 14.20 31.40
C ASP A 456 1.82 13.20 30.99
N ARG A 457 1.79 12.01 31.61
CA ARG A 457 0.92 10.90 31.19
C ARG A 457 -0.56 11.18 31.41
N ALA A 458 -0.93 11.78 32.55
CA ALA A 458 -2.33 12.09 32.85
C ALA A 458 -2.91 13.16 31.91
N PRO A 459 -2.23 14.31 31.65
CA PRO A 459 -2.68 15.25 30.63
C PRO A 459 -2.75 14.63 29.23
N ALA A 460 -1.76 13.81 28.84
CA ALA A 460 -1.75 13.13 27.56
C ALA A 460 -2.93 12.15 27.39
N LEU A 461 -3.29 11.42 28.46
CA LEU A 461 -4.44 10.51 28.46
C LEU A 461 -5.75 11.27 28.29
N ALA A 462 -5.92 12.40 28.99
CA ALA A 462 -7.09 13.25 28.85
C ALA A 462 -7.22 13.83 27.44
N ALA A 463 -6.10 14.26 26.84
CA ALA A 463 -6.07 14.70 25.45
C ALA A 463 -6.47 13.56 24.49
N CYS A 464 -5.93 12.35 24.66
CA CYS A 464 -6.32 11.18 23.87
C CYS A 464 -7.81 10.87 24.00
N ALA A 465 -8.35 10.89 25.22
CA ALA A 465 -9.77 10.63 25.48
C ALA A 465 -10.67 11.68 24.80
N ALA A 466 -10.32 12.96 24.90
CA ALA A 466 -11.05 14.05 24.25
C ALA A 466 -11.01 13.93 22.71
N LEU A 467 -9.86 13.60 22.13
CA LEU A 467 -9.70 13.38 20.69
C LEU A 467 -10.52 12.17 20.21
N LEU A 468 -10.47 11.05 20.93
CA LEU A 468 -11.26 9.85 20.62
C LEU A 468 -12.76 10.10 20.75
N ALA A 469 -13.19 10.84 21.78
CA ALA A 469 -14.58 11.27 21.94
C ALA A 469 -15.02 12.18 20.79
N GLY A 470 -14.14 13.08 20.33
CA GLY A 470 -14.39 13.94 19.17
C GLY A 470 -14.58 13.14 17.89
N VAL A 471 -13.71 12.16 17.65
CA VAL A 471 -13.83 11.23 16.51
C VAL A 471 -15.14 10.42 16.62
N ALA A 472 -15.46 9.88 17.80
CA ALA A 472 -16.70 9.14 18.02
C ALA A 472 -17.94 10.02 17.71
N LEU A 473 -17.98 11.24 18.25
CA LEU A 473 -19.06 12.21 18.00
C LEU A 473 -19.19 12.56 16.52
N ALA A 474 -18.07 12.76 15.82
CA ALA A 474 -18.06 13.07 14.39
C ALA A 474 -18.66 11.92 13.55
N LEU A 475 -18.44 10.67 13.97
CA LEU A 475 -18.81 9.48 13.23
C LEU A 475 -20.20 8.92 13.58
N THR A 476 -20.60 8.92 14.85
CA THR A 476 -21.81 8.20 15.33
C THR A 476 -23.03 9.08 15.54
N ALA A 477 -22.87 10.42 15.56
CA ALA A 477 -23.94 11.36 15.85
C ALA A 477 -24.36 12.23 14.63
N PRO A 478 -24.70 11.66 13.46
CA PRO A 478 -25.15 12.44 12.31
C PRO A 478 -26.52 13.10 12.51
N ARG A 479 -27.30 12.66 13.50
CA ARG A 479 -28.63 13.20 13.83
C ARG A 479 -28.58 14.45 14.71
N VAL A 480 -27.44 14.72 15.36
CA VAL A 480 -27.25 15.93 16.16
C VAL A 480 -27.22 17.13 15.21
N ARG A 481 -27.87 18.24 15.59
CA ARG A 481 -27.89 19.46 14.78
C ARG A 481 -26.43 19.87 14.45
N PRO A 482 -26.15 20.33 13.22
CA PRO A 482 -24.78 20.60 12.78
C PRO A 482 -24.07 21.62 13.66
N ALA A 483 -24.78 22.67 14.11
CA ALA A 483 -24.25 23.69 15.01
C ALA A 483 -23.87 23.13 16.39
N THR A 484 -24.75 22.33 17.03
CA THR A 484 -24.45 21.70 18.33
C THR A 484 -23.30 20.70 18.22
N ARG A 485 -23.24 19.94 17.12
CA ARG A 485 -22.14 19.00 16.89
C ARG A 485 -20.81 19.74 16.72
N ALA A 486 -20.80 20.84 15.96
CA ALA A 486 -19.61 21.68 15.79
C ALA A 486 -19.15 22.29 17.13
N ALA A 487 -20.08 22.79 17.95
CA ALA A 487 -19.77 23.31 19.27
C ALA A 487 -19.16 22.25 20.19
N LEU A 488 -19.74 21.05 20.25
CA LEU A 488 -19.20 19.94 21.04
C LEU A 488 -17.82 19.49 20.55
N LEU A 489 -17.60 19.45 19.24
CA LEU A 489 -16.27 19.14 18.67
C LEU A 489 -15.24 20.22 19.04
N ALA A 490 -15.63 21.49 19.01
CA ALA A 490 -14.76 22.59 19.44
C ALA A 490 -14.42 22.50 20.94
N VAL A 491 -15.38 22.14 21.79
CA VAL A 491 -15.16 21.90 23.22
C VAL A 491 -14.19 20.74 23.45
N LEU A 492 -14.38 19.61 22.76
CA LEU A 492 -13.48 18.45 22.89
C LEU A 492 -12.07 18.76 22.38
N LEU A 493 -11.94 19.51 21.29
CA LEU A 493 -10.64 19.99 20.81
C LEU A 493 -9.99 20.95 21.81
N GLY A 494 -10.77 21.88 22.37
CA GLY A 494 -10.32 22.79 23.42
C GLY A 494 -9.84 22.05 24.66
N ALA A 495 -10.56 21.01 25.09
CA ALA A 495 -10.16 20.14 26.19
C ALA A 495 -8.83 19.42 25.92
N ALA A 496 -8.63 18.91 24.69
CA ALA A 496 -7.36 18.29 24.31
C ALA A 496 -6.20 19.30 24.31
N ILE A 497 -6.40 20.50 23.76
CA ILE A 497 -5.38 21.57 23.75
C ILE A 497 -5.06 22.01 25.17
N SER A 498 -6.08 22.20 26.01
CA SER A 498 -5.94 22.62 27.41
C SER A 498 -5.18 21.58 28.24
N ALA A 499 -5.46 20.29 28.02
CA ALA A 499 -4.69 19.22 28.64
C ALA A 499 -3.22 19.24 28.22
N LEU A 500 -2.94 19.42 26.93
CA LEU A 500 -1.56 19.52 26.44
C LEU A 500 -0.85 20.81 26.86
N SER A 501 -1.58 21.89 27.18
CA SER A 501 -0.99 23.09 27.79
C SER A 501 -0.65 22.91 29.27
N GLY A 502 -0.96 21.75 29.87
CA GLY A 502 -0.66 21.42 31.27
C GLY A 502 -1.79 21.73 32.25
N TRP A 503 -2.92 22.27 31.80
CA TRP A 503 -4.09 22.57 32.64
C TRP A 503 -5.10 21.42 32.60
N PRO A 504 -5.76 21.06 33.73
CA PRO A 504 -5.70 21.67 35.06
C PRO A 504 -4.58 21.13 35.98
N TRP A 505 -3.68 20.28 35.47
CA TRP A 505 -2.63 19.64 36.28
C TRP A 505 -1.52 20.58 36.79
N GLY A 506 -1.49 21.86 36.36
CA GLY A 506 -0.50 22.84 36.80
C GLY A 506 0.89 22.64 36.22
N GLY A 507 1.03 21.78 35.20
CA GLY A 507 2.31 21.48 34.55
C GLY A 507 2.66 22.47 33.42
N ALA A 508 3.90 22.43 32.95
CA ALA A 508 4.32 23.17 31.76
C ALA A 508 3.69 22.56 30.48
N ALA A 509 3.53 23.38 29.45
CA ALA A 509 3.02 22.93 28.16
C ALA A 509 3.87 21.78 27.57
N ILE A 510 3.19 20.71 27.15
CA ILE A 510 3.82 19.51 26.59
C ILE A 510 3.97 19.74 25.08
N GLY A 511 5.17 20.15 24.66
CA GLY A 511 5.49 20.36 23.24
C GLY A 511 5.60 19.04 22.43
N PRO A 512 5.52 19.11 21.09
CA PRO A 512 5.56 17.94 20.21
C PRO A 512 6.79 17.04 20.36
N GLN A 513 7.91 17.58 20.83
CA GLN A 513 9.15 16.84 21.08
C GLN A 513 9.03 15.87 22.27
N ARG A 514 8.08 16.11 23.17
CA ARG A 514 7.81 15.28 24.35
C ARG A 514 6.65 14.31 24.14
N TRP A 515 5.93 14.37 23.02
CA TRP A 515 4.81 13.46 22.77
C TRP A 515 5.27 12.03 22.45
N GLY A 516 4.49 11.04 22.85
CA GLY A 516 4.77 9.63 22.55
C GLY A 516 3.51 8.77 22.38
N GLY A 517 3.69 7.62 21.73
CA GLY A 517 2.71 6.54 21.67
C GLY A 517 1.39 6.91 20.99
N LEU A 518 0.28 6.67 21.69
CA LEU A 518 -1.08 6.87 21.18
C LEU A 518 -1.37 8.34 20.87
N LEU A 519 -0.84 9.26 21.68
CA LEU A 519 -1.06 10.69 21.50
C LEU A 519 -0.52 11.15 20.13
N VAL A 520 0.72 10.78 19.80
CA VAL A 520 1.35 11.11 18.51
C VAL A 520 0.52 10.54 17.36
N THR A 521 0.08 9.29 17.48
CA THR A 521 -0.71 8.60 16.46
C THR A 521 -2.05 9.31 16.20
N LEU A 522 -2.77 9.67 17.27
CA LEU A 522 -4.06 10.34 17.17
C LEU A 522 -3.92 11.78 16.64
N VAL A 523 -2.98 12.56 17.17
CA VAL A 523 -2.78 13.94 16.74
C VAL A 523 -2.31 13.98 15.28
N LEU A 524 -1.36 13.13 14.87
CA LEU A 524 -0.95 13.05 13.46
C LEU A 524 -2.13 12.68 12.55
N ALA A 525 -2.89 11.63 12.89
CA ALA A 525 -4.00 11.20 12.06
C ALA A 525 -5.08 12.28 11.93
N ILE A 526 -5.51 12.87 13.04
CA ILE A 526 -6.58 13.87 13.07
C ILE A 526 -6.13 15.16 12.38
N SER A 527 -4.95 15.70 12.74
CA SER A 527 -4.43 16.93 12.15
C SER A 527 -4.13 16.77 10.66
N ALA A 528 -3.55 15.65 10.24
CA ALA A 528 -3.28 15.40 8.82
C ALA A 528 -4.58 15.32 8.02
N LEU A 529 -5.62 14.66 8.55
CA LEU A 529 -6.92 14.58 7.88
C LEU A 529 -7.64 15.94 7.83
N LEU A 530 -7.64 16.68 8.93
CA LEU A 530 -8.26 18.02 8.99
C LEU A 530 -7.60 18.99 8.00
N ALA A 531 -6.28 18.92 7.83
CA ALA A 531 -5.55 19.75 6.87
C ALA A 531 -5.63 19.21 5.43
N ALA A 532 -5.68 17.88 5.25
CA ALA A 532 -5.69 17.27 3.93
C ALA A 532 -7.00 17.48 3.18
N VAL A 533 -8.16 17.51 3.88
CA VAL A 533 -9.46 17.73 3.25
C VAL A 533 -9.54 19.07 2.50
N PRO A 534 -9.31 20.24 3.13
CA PRO A 534 -9.36 21.52 2.42
C PRO A 534 -8.29 21.62 1.33
N LEU A 535 -7.09 21.10 1.58
CA LEU A 535 -6.02 21.06 0.56
C LEU A 535 -6.42 20.20 -0.65
N ALA A 536 -7.08 19.07 -0.42
CA ALA A 536 -7.58 18.21 -1.49
C ALA A 536 -8.66 18.89 -2.34
N PHE A 537 -9.58 19.63 -1.72
CA PHE A 537 -10.56 20.44 -2.45
C PHE A 537 -9.88 21.53 -3.29
N ALA A 538 -8.93 22.27 -2.70
CA ALA A 538 -8.18 23.28 -3.41
C ALA A 538 -7.44 22.70 -4.63
N LEU A 539 -6.72 21.59 -4.44
CA LEU A 539 -6.01 20.90 -5.53
C LEU A 539 -6.96 20.32 -6.59
N ALA A 540 -8.11 19.77 -6.20
CA ALA A 540 -9.11 19.25 -7.12
C ALA A 540 -9.76 20.36 -7.97
N LEU A 541 -10.01 21.53 -7.38
CA LEU A 541 -10.51 22.71 -8.07
C LEU A 541 -9.45 23.33 -9.00
N LEU A 542 -8.21 23.50 -8.52
CA LEU A 542 -7.09 23.98 -9.33
C LEU A 542 -6.87 23.12 -10.57
N ARG A 543 -6.88 21.78 -10.40
CA ARG A 543 -6.76 20.81 -11.50
C ARG A 543 -7.88 20.93 -12.54
N ARG A 544 -9.05 21.47 -12.18
CA ARG A 544 -10.19 21.71 -13.09
C ARG A 544 -10.29 23.16 -13.58
N SER A 545 -9.40 24.05 -13.14
CA SER A 545 -9.44 25.46 -13.51
C SER A 545 -9.20 25.66 -15.02
N HIS A 546 -9.77 26.73 -15.58
CA HIS A 546 -9.53 27.12 -16.97
C HIS A 546 -8.10 27.61 -17.21
N ASN A 547 -7.43 28.09 -16.16
CA ASN A 547 -6.01 28.46 -16.23
C ASN A 547 -5.18 27.19 -16.38
N ARG A 548 -4.65 26.99 -17.59
CA ARG A 548 -3.82 25.82 -17.91
C ARG A 548 -2.66 25.71 -16.93
N ALA A 549 -1.87 26.76 -16.72
CA ALA A 549 -0.69 26.69 -15.84
C ALA A 549 -1.04 26.19 -14.43
N ALA A 550 -2.13 26.67 -13.83
CA ALA A 550 -2.58 26.23 -12.51
C ALA A 550 -3.09 24.78 -12.50
N SER A 551 -3.89 24.40 -13.52
CA SER A 551 -4.35 23.02 -13.70
C SER A 551 -3.19 22.04 -13.89
N LEU A 552 -2.18 22.47 -14.65
CA LEU A 552 -0.96 21.73 -14.87
C LEU A 552 -0.18 21.61 -13.56
N ALA A 553 0.20 22.71 -12.90
CA ALA A 553 0.94 22.66 -11.63
C ALA A 553 0.28 21.72 -10.59
N ALA A 554 -1.05 21.80 -10.43
CA ALA A 554 -1.79 20.90 -9.54
C ALA A 554 -1.73 19.42 -9.99
N ALA A 555 -1.87 19.14 -11.28
CA ALA A 555 -1.73 17.79 -11.79
C ALA A 555 -0.30 17.25 -11.57
N GLY A 556 0.74 18.08 -11.75
CA GLY A 556 2.14 17.66 -11.61
C GLY A 556 2.45 17.27 -10.18
N LEU A 557 2.02 18.11 -9.23
CA LEU A 557 2.11 17.81 -7.80
C LEU A 557 1.36 16.53 -7.43
N ILE A 558 0.11 16.38 -7.86
CA ILE A 558 -0.71 15.20 -7.55
C ILE A 558 -0.06 13.92 -8.11
N GLU A 559 0.37 13.92 -9.37
CA GLU A 559 0.99 12.74 -9.98
C GLU A 559 2.36 12.42 -9.35
N ALA A 560 3.17 13.43 -9.02
CA ALA A 560 4.46 13.24 -8.35
C ALA A 560 4.30 12.64 -6.95
N VAL A 561 3.46 13.25 -6.10
CA VAL A 561 3.20 12.78 -4.74
C VAL A 561 2.57 11.39 -4.73
N ARG A 562 1.66 11.10 -5.67
CA ARG A 562 1.08 9.76 -5.81
C ARG A 562 2.08 8.76 -6.39
N GLY A 563 3.04 9.22 -7.20
CA GLY A 563 4.06 8.42 -7.89
C GLY A 563 5.21 7.96 -6.98
N VAL A 564 5.52 8.72 -5.93
CA VAL A 564 6.65 8.47 -5.02
C VAL A 564 6.18 7.74 -3.74
N PRO A 565 6.94 6.75 -3.21
CA PRO A 565 6.64 6.11 -1.93
C PRO A 565 6.53 7.10 -0.77
N LEU A 566 5.63 6.85 0.18
CA LEU A 566 5.47 7.70 1.36
C LEU A 566 6.72 7.71 2.25
N VAL A 567 7.47 6.59 2.32
CA VAL A 567 8.77 6.53 3.03
C VAL A 567 9.76 7.55 2.46
N THR A 568 9.88 7.63 1.13
CA THR A 568 10.73 8.63 0.46
C THR A 568 10.26 10.06 0.76
N GLN A 569 8.95 10.31 0.81
CA GLN A 569 8.38 11.62 1.18
C GLN A 569 8.70 11.99 2.64
N LEU A 570 8.63 11.03 3.56
CA LEU A 570 8.98 11.25 4.97
C LEU A 570 10.48 11.51 5.14
N LEU A 571 11.35 10.80 4.42
CA LEU A 571 12.78 11.03 4.44
C LEU A 571 13.14 12.38 3.80
N PHE A 572 12.44 12.78 2.71
CA PHE A 572 12.58 14.12 2.13
C PHE A 572 12.23 15.19 3.16
N ALA A 573 11.07 15.03 3.82
CA ALA A 573 10.65 15.94 4.86
C ALA A 573 11.65 15.97 6.02
N SER A 574 12.23 14.84 6.43
CA SER A 574 13.14 14.77 7.57
C SER A 574 14.56 15.28 7.30
N PHE A 575 15.08 15.13 6.08
CA PHE A 575 16.48 15.47 5.77
C PHE A 575 16.62 16.72 4.91
N VAL A 576 15.77 16.91 3.90
CA VAL A 576 15.92 18.00 2.92
C VAL A 576 15.19 19.25 3.39
N LEU A 577 14.01 19.14 3.98
CA LEU A 577 13.23 20.32 4.37
C LEU A 577 13.90 21.17 5.47
N PRO A 578 14.51 20.61 6.54
CA PRO A 578 15.31 21.40 7.49
C PRO A 578 16.50 22.09 6.86
N MET A 579 17.04 21.50 5.78
CA MET A 579 18.12 22.11 5.02
C MET A 579 17.62 23.38 4.33
N LEU A 580 16.47 23.32 3.66
CA LEU A 580 15.90 24.45 2.94
C LEU A 580 15.36 25.56 3.85
N LEU A 581 14.77 25.20 4.99
CA LEU A 581 14.11 26.16 5.89
C LEU A 581 15.03 26.81 6.93
N GLY A 582 16.33 26.49 6.94
CA GLY A 582 17.27 27.04 7.93
C GLY A 582 17.23 26.38 9.31
N GLY A 583 16.67 25.16 9.42
CA GLY A 583 16.57 24.40 10.68
C GLY A 583 15.33 24.75 11.52
N GLY A 584 15.25 24.19 12.73
CA GLY A 584 14.21 24.55 13.72
C GLY A 584 12.83 23.88 13.57
N VAL A 585 12.59 23.10 12.51
CA VAL A 585 11.31 22.37 12.34
C VAL A 585 11.36 21.01 13.04
N SER A 586 10.37 20.72 13.88
CA SER A 586 10.28 19.43 14.60
C SER A 586 9.98 18.27 13.64
N LYS A 587 10.50 17.07 13.94
CA LYS A 587 10.17 15.84 13.18
C LYS A 587 8.67 15.57 13.11
N PHE A 588 7.94 15.93 14.15
CA PHE A 588 6.48 15.88 14.18
C PHE A 588 5.85 16.76 13.08
N ALA A 589 6.27 18.04 12.98
CA ALA A 589 5.73 18.95 11.98
C ALA A 589 6.07 18.50 10.54
N MET A 590 7.27 17.95 10.34
CA MET A 590 7.69 17.40 9.06
C MET A 590 6.86 16.17 8.67
N ALA A 591 6.65 15.25 9.61
CA ALA A 591 5.78 14.09 9.43
C ALA A 591 4.34 14.52 9.10
N LEU A 592 3.80 15.48 9.84
CA LEU A 592 2.46 16.04 9.62
C LEU A 592 2.33 16.65 8.23
N ALA A 593 3.31 17.45 7.79
CA ALA A 593 3.31 18.05 6.46
C ALA A 593 3.33 16.99 5.35
N ALA A 594 4.20 15.99 5.45
CA ALA A 594 4.29 14.90 4.48
C ALA A 594 2.99 14.08 4.42
N LEU A 595 2.45 13.66 5.57
CA LEU A 595 1.18 12.92 5.65
C LEU A 595 0.00 13.74 5.13
N THR A 596 -0.05 15.04 5.43
CA THR A 596 -1.08 15.96 4.94
C THR A 596 -1.05 16.06 3.43
N LEU A 597 0.12 16.34 2.84
CA LEU A 597 0.26 16.50 1.40
C LEU A 597 -0.04 15.18 0.66
N HIS A 598 0.46 14.06 1.17
CA HIS A 598 0.20 12.73 0.64
C HIS A 598 -1.30 12.43 0.60
N THR A 599 -1.96 12.59 1.74
CA THR A 599 -3.39 12.33 1.90
C THR A 599 -4.23 13.28 1.04
N ALA A 600 -3.83 14.56 0.96
CA ALA A 600 -4.53 15.55 0.14
C ALA A 600 -4.48 15.22 -1.35
N CYS A 601 -3.33 14.78 -1.87
CA CYS A 601 -3.18 14.41 -3.28
C CYS A 601 -3.99 13.16 -3.63
N LEU A 602 -4.03 12.16 -2.74
CA LEU A 602 -4.89 10.98 -2.92
C LEU A 602 -6.36 11.36 -2.91
N LEU A 603 -6.77 12.21 -1.97
CA LEU A 603 -8.17 12.63 -1.83
C LEU A 603 -8.60 13.54 -3.00
N ALA A 604 -7.71 14.42 -3.47
CA ALA A 604 -7.97 15.28 -4.63
C ALA A 604 -8.29 14.45 -5.88
N GLU A 605 -7.62 13.32 -6.06
CA GLU A 605 -7.88 12.41 -7.17
C GLU A 605 -9.24 11.71 -7.05
N VAL A 606 -9.62 11.30 -5.84
CA VAL A 606 -10.95 10.73 -5.58
C VAL A 606 -12.05 11.76 -5.86
N LEU A 607 -11.88 13.00 -5.38
CA LEU A 607 -12.82 14.09 -5.63
C LEU A 607 -12.94 14.40 -7.13
N ARG A 608 -11.81 14.43 -7.85
CA ARG A 608 -11.77 14.61 -9.31
C ARG A 608 -12.52 13.48 -10.03
N GLY A 609 -12.23 12.23 -9.68
CA GLY A 609 -12.88 11.05 -10.27
C GLY A 609 -14.40 11.04 -10.02
N ALA A 610 -14.83 11.40 -8.81
CA ALA A 610 -16.25 11.49 -8.46
C ALA A 610 -16.98 12.60 -9.23
N LEU A 611 -16.34 13.76 -9.45
CA LEU A 611 -16.91 14.84 -10.25
C LEU A 611 -17.02 14.46 -11.74
N GLN A 612 -16.09 13.64 -12.26
CA GLN A 612 -16.12 13.15 -13.64
C GLN A 612 -17.16 12.06 -13.88
N ALA A 613 -17.54 11.31 -12.84
CA ALA A 613 -18.54 10.26 -12.92
C ALA A 613 -19.99 10.80 -13.05
N ILE A 614 -20.21 12.10 -12.82
CA ILE A 614 -21.53 12.70 -12.93
C ILE A 614 -21.90 12.91 -14.41
N PRO A 615 -23.09 12.46 -14.86
CA PRO A 615 -23.53 12.66 -16.23
C PRO A 615 -23.55 14.15 -16.61
N PRO A 616 -23.04 14.53 -17.80
CA PRO A 616 -22.98 15.93 -18.22
C PRO A 616 -24.38 16.58 -18.30
N GLY A 617 -25.42 15.77 -18.54
CA GLY A 617 -26.83 16.21 -18.55
C GLY A 617 -27.28 16.90 -17.26
N GLN A 618 -26.71 16.54 -16.09
CA GLN A 618 -27.02 17.20 -14.82
C GLN A 618 -26.59 18.68 -14.82
N MET A 619 -25.39 18.95 -15.36
CA MET A 619 -24.90 20.32 -15.51
C MET A 619 -25.69 21.07 -16.58
N MET A 620 -26.00 20.42 -17.71
CA MET A 620 -26.77 21.03 -18.78
C MET A 620 -28.18 21.43 -18.33
N ALA A 621 -28.87 20.56 -17.58
CA ALA A 621 -30.19 20.83 -17.01
C ALA A 621 -30.15 21.98 -16.00
N ALA A 622 -29.17 21.99 -15.09
CA ALA A 622 -29.00 23.09 -14.13
C ALA A 622 -28.78 24.44 -14.83
N ARG A 623 -27.94 24.45 -15.88
CA ARG A 623 -27.71 25.66 -16.69
C ARG A 623 -28.93 26.09 -17.51
N ALA A 624 -29.70 25.14 -18.04
CA ALA A 624 -30.95 25.42 -18.75
C ALA A 624 -32.00 26.06 -17.84
N LEU A 625 -31.98 25.75 -16.54
CA LEU A 625 -32.81 26.38 -15.51
C LEU A 625 -32.26 27.74 -15.03
N GLY A 626 -31.26 28.32 -15.71
CA GLY A 626 -30.68 29.61 -15.37
C GLY A 626 -29.74 29.59 -14.16
N MET A 627 -29.37 28.42 -13.62
CA MET A 627 -28.50 28.37 -12.44
C MET A 627 -27.09 28.91 -12.74
N PRO A 628 -26.55 29.81 -11.90
CA PRO A 628 -25.15 30.19 -11.98
C PRO A 628 -24.25 28.99 -11.61
N ALA A 629 -22.98 29.04 -12.05
CA ALA A 629 -22.05 27.90 -11.94
C ALA A 629 -21.93 27.41 -10.50
N ALA A 630 -21.79 28.35 -9.56
CA ALA A 630 -21.64 28.05 -8.14
C ALA A 630 -22.88 27.34 -7.57
N MET A 631 -24.08 27.77 -7.94
CA MET A 631 -25.33 27.15 -7.51
C MET A 631 -25.50 25.75 -8.13
N ALA A 632 -25.21 25.61 -9.43
CA ALA A 632 -25.24 24.30 -10.09
C ALA A 632 -24.26 23.32 -9.41
N TYR A 633 -23.04 23.77 -9.09
CA TYR A 633 -22.07 22.96 -8.38
C TYR A 633 -22.50 22.62 -6.95
N GLY A 634 -23.00 23.59 -6.19
CA GLY A 634 -23.36 23.39 -4.78
C GLY A 634 -24.63 22.56 -4.59
N SER A 635 -25.66 22.81 -5.39
CA SER A 635 -27.01 22.26 -5.18
C SER A 635 -27.30 21.00 -5.99
N VAL A 636 -26.64 20.81 -7.14
CA VAL A 636 -26.92 19.68 -8.04
C VAL A 636 -25.74 18.71 -8.09
N ILE A 637 -24.55 19.20 -8.41
CA ILE A 637 -23.37 18.35 -8.68
C ILE A 637 -22.76 17.82 -7.38
N TRP A 638 -22.49 18.68 -6.40
CA TRP A 638 -21.82 18.30 -5.16
C TRP A 638 -22.56 17.22 -4.35
N PRO A 639 -23.90 17.26 -4.19
CA PRO A 639 -24.63 16.21 -3.49
C PRO A 639 -24.50 14.82 -4.12
N GLN A 640 -24.33 14.77 -5.45
CA GLN A 640 -24.09 13.52 -6.18
C GLN A 640 -22.61 13.12 -6.06
N ALA A 641 -21.68 14.06 -6.29
CA ALA A 641 -20.24 13.80 -6.22
C ALA A 641 -19.81 13.28 -4.86
N ARG A 642 -20.31 13.87 -3.76
CA ARG A 642 -19.96 13.42 -2.40
C ARG A 642 -20.41 11.98 -2.12
N ARG A 643 -21.54 11.54 -2.71
CA ARG A 643 -22.03 10.16 -2.58
C ARG A 643 -21.14 9.18 -3.35
N ILE A 644 -20.66 9.60 -4.53
CA ILE A 644 -19.70 8.83 -5.34
C ILE A 644 -18.33 8.77 -4.67
N ALA A 645 -17.87 9.89 -4.08
CA ALA A 645 -16.54 10.01 -3.46
C ALA A 645 -16.44 9.32 -2.10
N ALA A 646 -17.51 9.30 -1.30
CA ALA A 646 -17.45 8.90 0.11
C ALA A 646 -16.82 7.51 0.37
N PRO A 647 -17.16 6.43 -0.36
CA PRO A 647 -16.57 5.11 -0.11
C PRO A 647 -15.04 5.09 -0.34
N ALA A 648 -14.58 5.75 -1.41
CA ALA A 648 -13.17 5.84 -1.74
C ALA A 648 -12.41 6.77 -0.77
N ALA A 649 -13.01 7.90 -0.41
CA ALA A 649 -12.45 8.86 0.56
C ALA A 649 -12.24 8.22 1.94
N LEU A 650 -13.18 7.40 2.40
CA LEU A 650 -12.98 6.69 3.66
C LEU A 650 -11.83 5.67 3.59
N GLY A 651 -11.66 4.99 2.46
CA GLY A 651 -10.51 4.12 2.24
C GLY A 651 -9.19 4.88 2.43
N ILE A 652 -9.13 6.14 1.97
CA ILE A 652 -7.99 7.04 2.19
C ILE A 652 -7.88 7.44 3.66
N PHE A 653 -8.98 7.72 4.37
CA PHE A 653 -8.92 8.06 5.79
C PHE A 653 -8.40 6.91 6.66
N VAL A 654 -8.85 5.68 6.38
CA VAL A 654 -8.31 4.47 7.04
C VAL A 654 -6.83 4.26 6.65
N GLY A 655 -6.46 4.57 5.40
CA GLY A 655 -5.07 4.61 4.94
C GLY A 655 -4.21 5.56 5.77
N ALA A 656 -4.62 6.83 5.87
CA ALA A 656 -3.91 7.88 6.60
C ALA A 656 -3.64 7.52 8.06
N VAL A 657 -4.62 6.89 8.74
CA VAL A 657 -4.43 6.38 10.11
C VAL A 657 -3.34 5.32 10.14
N LYS A 658 -3.31 4.37 9.20
CA LYS A 658 -2.27 3.32 9.15
C LYS A 658 -0.90 3.89 8.76
N ASP A 659 -0.89 4.89 7.89
CA ASP A 659 0.32 5.55 7.40
C ASP A 659 1.04 6.36 8.50
N THR A 660 0.34 6.73 9.59
CA THR A 660 0.99 7.28 10.78
C THR A 660 2.07 6.36 11.35
N SER A 661 1.94 5.04 11.20
CA SER A 661 2.97 4.10 11.69
C SER A 661 4.32 4.24 10.98
N LEU A 662 4.34 4.79 9.76
CA LEU A 662 5.55 4.99 8.97
C LEU A 662 6.46 6.07 9.54
N VAL A 663 5.94 6.97 10.39
CA VAL A 663 6.73 8.03 11.02
C VAL A 663 7.79 7.47 11.98
N SER A 664 7.61 6.22 12.44
CA SER A 664 8.62 5.48 13.21
C SER A 664 9.92 5.24 12.42
N ILE A 665 9.89 5.30 11.09
CA ILE A 665 11.10 5.17 10.23
C ILE A 665 12.00 6.40 10.39
N ILE A 666 11.43 7.60 10.52
CA ILE A 666 12.19 8.84 10.73
C ILE A 666 12.46 9.13 12.23
N GLY A 667 12.13 8.17 13.09
CA GLY A 667 12.37 8.23 14.53
C GLY A 667 11.36 9.07 15.31
N VAL A 668 10.12 9.23 14.82
CA VAL A 668 9.01 9.76 15.61
C VAL A 668 8.39 8.61 16.42
N PHE A 669 8.22 8.82 17.73
CA PHE A 669 7.74 7.81 18.69
C PHE A 669 6.20 7.70 18.69
N ASP A 670 5.61 7.16 17.63
CA ASP A 670 4.19 6.75 17.60
C ASP A 670 3.97 5.43 18.38
N VAL A 671 2.78 4.82 18.28
CA VAL A 671 2.52 3.53 18.95
C VAL A 671 3.44 2.43 18.42
N LEU A 672 3.75 2.41 17.12
CA LEU A 672 4.70 1.45 16.57
C LEU A 672 6.14 1.74 17.06
N GLY A 673 6.55 3.00 17.11
CA GLY A 673 7.82 3.42 17.69
C GLY A 673 7.97 2.99 19.16
N ALA A 674 6.91 3.15 19.95
CA ALA A 674 6.86 2.68 21.34
C ALA A 674 7.00 1.15 21.43
N ALA A 675 6.32 0.41 20.57
CA ALA A 675 6.46 -1.06 20.49
C ALA A 675 7.87 -1.50 20.14
N LYS A 676 8.52 -0.82 19.18
CA LYS A 676 9.94 -1.05 18.84
C LYS A 676 10.85 -0.80 20.04
N ALA A 677 10.56 0.20 20.87
CA ALA A 677 11.34 0.49 22.07
C ALA A 677 11.19 -0.61 23.14
N VAL A 678 9.98 -1.14 23.34
CA VAL A 678 9.75 -2.30 24.23
C VAL A 678 10.55 -3.51 23.73
N VAL A 679 10.46 -3.82 22.43
CA VAL A 679 11.18 -4.93 21.81
C VAL A 679 12.69 -4.70 21.79
N ALA A 680 13.17 -3.45 21.80
CA ALA A 680 14.59 -3.15 21.91
C ALA A 680 15.14 -3.45 23.31
N GLY A 681 14.31 -3.48 24.37
CA GLY A 681 14.71 -3.85 25.73
C GLY A 681 15.04 -5.34 25.86
N THR A 682 16.08 -5.72 26.59
CA THR A 682 16.59 -7.11 26.67
C THR A 682 15.56 -8.11 27.19
N ASP A 683 14.72 -7.69 28.13
CA ASP A 683 13.86 -8.57 28.91
C ASP A 683 12.66 -9.09 28.10
N TRP A 684 12.13 -8.27 27.19
CA TRP A 684 10.94 -8.58 26.41
C TRP A 684 11.23 -8.87 24.92
N ARG A 685 12.50 -8.81 24.48
CA ARG A 685 12.97 -9.15 23.11
C ARG A 685 12.38 -10.46 22.55
N PRO A 686 12.33 -11.58 23.29
CA PRO A 686 11.79 -12.85 22.76
C PRO A 686 10.29 -12.80 22.42
N TYR A 687 9.55 -11.87 23.04
CA TYR A 687 8.09 -11.75 22.96
C TYR A 687 7.62 -10.62 22.03
N HIS A 688 8.43 -10.31 21.02
CA HIS A 688 8.16 -9.24 20.07
C HIS A 688 6.91 -9.49 19.21
N VAL A 689 6.58 -10.75 18.92
CA VAL A 689 5.36 -11.10 18.16
C VAL A 689 4.11 -10.65 18.91
N GLU A 690 4.03 -10.89 20.22
CA GLU A 690 2.90 -10.51 21.08
C GLU A 690 2.76 -8.98 21.16
N VAL A 691 3.88 -8.27 21.33
CA VAL A 691 3.89 -6.80 21.37
C VAL A 691 3.39 -6.21 20.05
N TYR A 692 3.88 -6.70 18.90
CA TYR A 692 3.42 -6.22 17.59
C TYR A 692 1.97 -6.65 17.28
N LEU A 693 1.52 -7.84 17.72
CA LEU A 693 0.13 -8.28 17.58
C LEU A 693 -0.83 -7.41 18.42
N ALA A 694 -0.45 -6.97 19.61
CA ALA A 694 -1.25 -6.04 20.41
C ALA A 694 -1.43 -4.69 19.71
N VAL A 695 -0.34 -4.13 19.15
CA VAL A 695 -0.42 -2.91 18.34
C VAL A 695 -1.25 -3.13 17.08
N ALA A 696 -1.17 -4.31 16.47
CA ALA A 696 -1.96 -4.65 15.28
C ALA A 696 -3.45 -4.72 15.63
N ALA A 697 -3.80 -5.28 16.79
CA ALA A 697 -5.16 -5.28 17.30
C ALA A 697 -5.70 -3.85 17.53
N LEU A 698 -4.86 -2.94 18.04
CA LEU A 698 -5.22 -1.53 18.22
C LEU A 698 -5.54 -0.85 16.88
N TYR A 699 -4.63 -0.93 15.90
CA TYR A 699 -4.87 -0.36 14.56
C TYR A 699 -6.05 -1.03 13.85
N PHE A 700 -6.22 -2.34 14.02
CA PHE A 700 -7.35 -3.08 13.48
C PHE A 700 -8.68 -2.59 14.07
N ALA A 701 -8.75 -2.41 15.39
CA ALA A 701 -9.95 -1.88 16.07
C ALA A 701 -10.30 -0.48 15.58
N ALA A 702 -9.31 0.42 15.47
CA ALA A 702 -9.50 1.77 14.94
C ALA A 702 -10.01 1.76 13.49
N SER A 703 -9.37 0.96 12.63
CA SER A 703 -9.75 0.82 11.22
C SER A 703 -11.14 0.20 11.04
N LEU A 704 -11.51 -0.75 11.91
CA LEU A 704 -12.81 -1.39 11.90
C LEU A 704 -13.93 -0.43 12.33
N ALA A 705 -13.69 0.42 13.33
CA ALA A 705 -14.64 1.44 13.77
C ALA A 705 -14.95 2.41 12.62
N LEU A 706 -13.92 2.94 11.95
CA LEU A 706 -14.06 3.79 10.75
C LEU A 706 -14.83 3.08 9.63
N SER A 707 -14.46 1.82 9.35
CA SER A 707 -15.10 1.02 8.29
C SER A 707 -16.57 0.67 8.57
N ARG A 708 -16.98 0.55 9.84
CA ARG A 708 -18.39 0.32 10.19
C ARG A 708 -19.24 1.55 9.91
N VAL A 709 -18.71 2.73 10.22
CA VAL A 709 -19.39 4.02 9.97
C VAL A 709 -19.57 4.24 8.47
N ALA A 710 -18.59 3.84 7.64
CA ALA A 710 -18.72 3.78 6.18
C ALA A 710 -20.03 3.16 5.72
N ARG A 711 -20.23 1.93 6.18
CA ARG A 711 -21.32 1.06 5.71
C ARG A 711 -22.66 1.58 6.19
N ALA A 712 -22.67 2.22 7.36
CA ALA A 712 -23.86 2.90 7.85
C ALA A 712 -24.21 4.12 6.98
N MET A 713 -23.23 4.87 6.48
CA MET A 713 -23.44 6.01 5.58
C MET A 713 -23.84 5.61 4.16
N GLU A 714 -23.42 4.44 3.68
CA GLU A 714 -23.77 3.92 2.34
C GLU A 714 -25.28 3.65 2.17
N GLY A 715 -26.05 3.60 3.27
CA GLY A 715 -27.50 3.36 3.23
C GLY A 715 -27.86 1.94 2.75
N LYS A 716 -29.09 1.48 3.00
CA LYS A 716 -29.58 0.27 2.35
C LYS A 716 -29.82 0.59 0.87
N PRO A 717 -29.17 -0.09 -0.09
CA PRO A 717 -29.53 0.05 -1.50
C PRO A 717 -30.98 -0.44 -1.66
N GLY A 718 -31.92 0.46 -2.02
CA GLY A 718 -33.31 0.07 -2.32
C GLY A 718 -34.45 0.95 -1.79
N ARG A 719 -34.22 2.19 -1.35
CA ARG A 719 -35.32 3.16 -1.15
C ARG A 719 -34.96 4.51 -1.79
N SER A 720 -35.04 4.56 -3.11
CA SER A 720 -35.23 5.78 -3.89
C SER A 720 -36.11 5.44 -5.08
#